data_AF-A0AAD5XSD4-F1
#
_entry.id   AF-A0AAD5XSD4-F1
#
_cell.length_a   1.000
_cell.length_b   1.000
_cell.length_c   1.000
_cell.angle_alpha   90.00
_cell.angle_beta   90.00
_cell.angle_gamma   90.00
#
_symmetry.space_group_name_H-M   'P 1'
#
loop_
_entity.id
_entity.type
_entity.pdbx_description
1 polymer ?
#
loop_
_entity_poly.entity_id
_entity_poly.type
_entity_poly.pdbx_seq_one_letter_code
_entity_poly.pdbx_strand_id
1 'polypeptide(L)'
;MDKILVKNLSVRNIIGVDSWERSKRQPLTISITVHQALDASGETDLLSQTISYGTVAKVVQEFSERTAYRSVEALASGIARVCVRECGAPRVTVRVEKPRALLHAACAGVEITRTKEDVDVQLALEKDHAAGATSPGGVVARRTFAPTRDVPGEDKIFIDNLSLSTIIGVNPWEREERQRVVITIIIHLTFDPTLLVEDHVPKVHNYRTITRSVSKYVESTDYKTVEALATSIAKLLIQQCHVPKVTVRVEKPSAIVFAAAAGVEITRNRAYFDLEESNQGHAASSASSTAVASSNAAATSADDPRLPHIAYIALGTNLGDRGKNIEDALQKLEGSPAVKLLDTSFLYETAPMYVVDQPSFLNGCIKIRTSLEPEQLLSFLKGIESEHGRDFAAQRNGPRPIDLDILTYDALELNNQTLTIPHPRIKEREFVLRPLCDIAPDIEIPGLFRTASQLLALLAHTAPKTDDVICKVLVGGHGLLWKWGRRTYVMGILNVTPDSFSDGGKHNESPAIAAQHALDMVKAGADMIDIGGCSTRPGAEDVPEQEEIDRVVPVIKEIRKLDANIAISIDTFRASVAKAAVEAGADLVNDVTAGAGDAQMIATMARLRVPVCLMHMRGTPKTMTTLTNYNDAQNPVPEIRAELAVNVCAALAAGIRRWNIILDPGIGFAKTADHSFRIISNLPQLVAPATPLAGFPTLVGPSRKRFLVSDKDAATEDPASSQRVYATAAACSAAISKAADVLRVHDVREMKDVVRVADRCFRCA
;
A
#
# COMPACT_ATOMS: atom_id res chain seq x y z
N MET A 1 -22.02 20.82 41.93
CA MET A 1 -20.69 21.16 42.49
C MET A 1 -20.25 22.46 41.85
N ASP A 2 -19.86 23.42 42.68
CA ASP A 2 -19.34 24.70 42.23
C ASP A 2 -17.94 24.54 41.65
N LYS A 3 -17.47 25.57 40.94
CA LYS A 3 -16.25 25.52 40.13
C LYS A 3 -15.38 26.74 40.35
N ILE A 4 -14.10 26.51 40.62
CA ILE A 4 -13.05 27.52 40.55
C ILE A 4 -12.34 27.36 39.22
N LEU A 5 -12.24 28.45 38.45
CA LEU A 5 -11.77 28.43 37.06
C LEU A 5 -10.47 29.21 36.91
N VAL A 6 -9.41 28.54 36.45
CA VAL A 6 -8.20 29.17 35.93
C VAL A 6 -8.15 28.89 34.44
N LYS A 7 -8.30 29.92 33.60
CA LYS A 7 -8.35 29.76 32.14
C LYS A 7 -7.11 30.33 31.48
N ASN A 8 -6.64 29.64 30.45
CA ASN A 8 -5.61 30.10 29.53
C ASN A 8 -4.28 30.51 30.19
N LEU A 9 -3.83 29.76 31.19
CA LEU A 9 -2.51 29.93 31.80
C LEU A 9 -1.44 29.59 30.75
N SER A 10 -0.66 30.59 30.34
CA SER A 10 0.41 30.40 29.36
C SER A 10 1.69 29.95 30.05
N VAL A 11 2.21 28.79 29.65
CA VAL A 11 3.45 28.22 30.20
C VAL A 11 4.40 27.79 29.08
N ARG A 12 5.67 27.55 29.42
CA ARG A 12 6.67 27.02 28.49
C ARG A 12 7.29 25.73 29.01
N ASN A 13 7.02 24.60 28.35
CA ASN A 13 7.48 23.26 28.74
C ASN A 13 8.29 22.59 27.60
N ILE A 14 9.16 21.64 27.93
CA ILE A 14 9.84 20.76 26.96
C ILE A 14 8.97 19.52 26.74
N ILE A 15 8.23 19.50 25.63
CA ILE A 15 7.22 18.47 25.37
C ILE A 15 7.19 18.01 23.90
N GLY A 16 7.06 16.70 23.67
CA GLY A 16 6.87 16.15 22.33
C GLY A 16 7.39 14.73 22.19
N VAL A 17 6.79 13.97 21.26
CA VAL A 17 7.12 12.57 20.97
C VAL A 17 8.45 12.47 20.22
N ASP A 18 8.67 13.38 19.26
CA ASP A 18 9.89 13.46 18.48
C ASP A 18 11.06 14.10 19.28
N SER A 19 12.28 13.61 19.08
CA SER A 19 13.48 14.12 19.78
C SER A 19 13.76 15.61 19.51
N TRP A 20 13.45 16.10 18.31
CA TRP A 20 13.65 17.50 17.94
C TRP A 20 12.65 18.46 18.60
N GLU A 21 11.42 18.01 18.91
CA GLU A 21 10.43 18.81 19.65
C GLU A 21 10.93 19.11 21.07
N ARG A 22 11.78 18.25 21.62
CA ARG A 22 12.37 18.40 22.96
C ARG A 22 13.65 19.27 22.98
N SER A 23 14.04 19.86 21.86
CA SER A 23 15.23 20.73 21.78
C SER A 23 15.01 22.15 22.31
N LYS A 24 13.76 22.62 22.36
CA LYS A 24 13.39 23.96 22.82
C LYS A 24 12.10 23.91 23.62
N ARG A 25 11.95 24.83 24.59
CA ARG A 25 10.69 25.01 25.32
C ARG A 25 9.62 25.55 24.37
N GLN A 26 8.44 24.94 24.40
CA GLN A 26 7.30 25.29 23.55
C GLN A 26 6.19 25.93 24.38
N PRO A 27 5.42 26.89 23.82
CA PRO A 27 4.28 27.48 24.50
C PRO A 27 3.15 26.45 24.63
N LEU A 28 2.56 26.37 25.81
CA LEU A 28 1.34 25.62 26.09
C LEU A 28 0.33 26.54 26.76
N THR A 29 -0.95 26.23 26.58
CA THR A 29 -2.06 26.89 27.26
C THR A 29 -2.73 25.87 28.17
N ILE A 30 -2.78 26.15 29.46
CA ILE A 30 -3.37 25.26 30.48
C ILE A 30 -4.62 25.92 31.06
N SER A 31 -5.72 25.18 31.11
CA SER A 31 -6.93 25.57 31.83
C SER A 31 -7.26 24.53 32.90
N ILE A 32 -7.59 24.99 34.10
CA ILE A 32 -7.84 24.17 35.28
C ILE A 32 -9.23 24.51 35.81
N THR A 33 -10.03 23.49 36.07
CA THR A 33 -11.32 23.61 36.76
C THR A 33 -11.27 22.77 38.03
N VAL A 34 -11.24 23.42 39.18
CA VAL A 34 -11.35 22.75 40.49
C VAL A 34 -12.82 22.67 40.86
N HIS A 35 -13.32 21.46 41.12
CA HIS A 35 -14.70 21.23 41.52
C HIS A 35 -14.76 21.07 43.04
N GLN A 36 -15.31 22.05 43.74
CA GLN A 36 -15.43 22.08 45.20
C GLN A 36 -16.74 22.80 45.56
N ALA A 37 -17.35 22.43 46.69
CA ALA A 37 -18.49 23.16 47.25
C ALA A 37 -18.01 24.51 47.81
N LEU A 38 -18.63 25.63 47.41
CA LEU A 38 -18.18 26.98 47.78
C LEU A 38 -19.07 27.67 48.83
N ASP A 39 -20.15 27.02 49.24
CA ASP A 39 -21.14 27.46 50.22
C ASP A 39 -20.50 28.00 51.51
N ALA A 40 -19.65 27.23 52.18
CA ALA A 40 -18.99 27.67 53.41
C ALA A 40 -18.15 28.96 53.23
N SER A 41 -17.40 29.05 52.12
CA SER A 41 -16.60 30.24 51.82
C SER A 41 -17.44 31.45 51.39
N GLY A 42 -18.58 31.22 50.72
CA GLY A 42 -19.50 32.28 50.31
C GLY A 42 -20.26 32.90 51.49
N GLU A 43 -20.53 32.11 52.54
CA GLU A 43 -21.19 32.59 53.75
C GLU A 43 -20.23 33.28 54.73
N THR A 44 -18.98 32.81 54.82
CA THR A 44 -18.02 33.27 55.83
C THR A 44 -16.98 34.27 55.30
N ASP A 45 -16.84 34.41 53.98
CA ASP A 45 -15.80 35.21 53.31
C ASP A 45 -14.36 34.85 53.73
N LEU A 46 -14.14 33.62 54.19
CA LEU A 46 -12.81 33.14 54.63
C LEU A 46 -12.08 32.38 53.52
N LEU A 47 -10.93 32.92 53.11
CA LEU A 47 -10.01 32.29 52.14
C LEU A 47 -9.50 30.91 52.60
N SER A 48 -9.48 30.61 53.90
CA SER A 48 -9.07 29.31 54.44
C SER A 48 -10.09 28.19 54.16
N GLN A 49 -11.32 28.55 53.78
CA GLN A 49 -12.40 27.61 53.48
C GLN A 49 -12.56 27.36 51.98
N THR A 50 -11.67 27.90 51.15
CA THR A 50 -11.66 27.73 49.69
C THR A 50 -10.25 27.55 49.15
N ILE A 51 -10.13 27.04 47.93
CA ILE A 51 -8.83 26.87 47.27
C ILE A 51 -8.50 28.17 46.51
N SER A 52 -7.39 28.82 46.87
CA SER A 52 -6.93 30.02 46.17
C SER A 52 -6.52 29.71 44.73
N TYR A 53 -7.21 30.31 43.75
CA TYR A 53 -6.86 30.22 42.34
C TYR A 53 -5.45 30.77 42.04
N GLY A 54 -4.96 31.71 42.84
CA GLY A 54 -3.59 32.24 42.73
C GLY A 54 -2.55 31.20 43.11
N THR A 55 -2.80 30.43 44.18
CA THR A 55 -1.94 29.32 44.59
C THR A 55 -1.94 28.22 43.52
N VAL A 56 -3.12 27.84 43.02
CA VAL A 56 -3.26 26.83 41.96
C VAL A 56 -2.49 27.25 40.70
N ALA A 57 -2.64 28.50 40.25
CA ALA A 57 -1.94 29.00 39.06
C ALA A 57 -0.42 28.97 39.24
N LYS A 58 0.09 29.42 40.40
CA LYS A 58 1.54 29.44 40.69
C LYS A 58 2.13 28.04 40.75
N VAL A 59 1.50 27.14 41.48
CA VAL A 59 1.96 25.75 41.64
C VAL A 59 1.97 25.02 40.29
N VAL A 60 0.92 25.19 39.47
CA VAL A 60 0.86 24.56 38.15
C VAL A 60 1.87 25.16 37.19
N GLN A 61 2.11 26.48 37.23
CA GLN A 61 3.14 27.11 36.41
C GLN A 61 4.54 26.58 36.78
N GLU A 62 4.91 26.59 38.06
CA GLU A 62 6.22 26.11 38.53
C GLU A 62 6.42 24.62 38.20
N PHE A 63 5.41 23.79 38.42
CA PHE A 63 5.45 22.37 38.05
C PHE A 63 5.63 22.18 36.54
N SER A 64 4.86 22.91 35.73
CA SER A 64 4.90 22.80 34.27
C SER A 64 6.21 23.33 33.68
N GLU A 65 6.89 24.30 34.30
CA GLU A 65 8.15 24.83 33.77
C GLU A 65 9.39 24.03 34.20
N ARG A 66 9.26 23.21 35.26
CA ARG A 66 10.34 22.37 35.81
C ARG A 66 10.34 20.95 35.24
N THR A 67 9.19 20.44 34.82
CA THR A 67 9.05 19.08 34.31
C THR A 67 9.23 19.00 32.79
N ALA A 68 9.55 17.80 32.30
CA ALA A 68 9.59 17.48 30.88
C ALA A 68 8.87 16.14 30.66
N TYR A 69 8.03 16.08 29.65
CA TYR A 69 7.21 14.89 29.33
C TYR A 69 7.26 14.61 27.82
N ARG A 70 7.12 13.35 27.41
CA ARG A 70 6.98 12.97 26.00
C ARG A 70 5.56 13.22 25.49
N SER A 71 4.56 13.05 26.36
CA SER A 71 3.13 13.19 26.02
C SER A 71 2.44 14.35 26.77
N VAL A 72 1.37 14.90 26.18
CA VAL A 72 0.55 15.98 26.78
C VAL A 72 -0.35 15.40 27.87
N GLU A 73 -0.74 14.15 27.71
CA GLU A 73 -1.46 13.28 28.63
C GLU A 73 -0.71 13.14 29.96
N ALA A 74 0.58 12.81 29.91
CA ALA A 74 1.41 12.68 31.10
C ALA A 74 1.59 14.01 31.84
N LEU A 75 1.77 15.12 31.10
CA LEU A 75 1.81 16.46 31.68
C LEU A 75 0.48 16.81 32.36
N ALA A 76 -0.65 16.58 31.69
CA ALA A 76 -1.97 16.86 32.24
C ALA A 76 -2.23 16.03 33.52
N SER A 77 -1.84 14.75 33.53
CA SER A 77 -1.93 13.86 34.69
C SER A 77 -1.05 14.36 35.85
N GLY A 78 0.19 14.79 35.56
CA GLY A 78 1.08 15.41 36.54
C GLY A 78 0.48 16.68 37.17
N ILE A 79 -0.09 17.55 36.35
CA ILE A 79 -0.78 18.77 36.81
C ILE A 79 -1.98 18.41 37.70
N ALA A 80 -2.80 17.43 37.29
CA ALA A 80 -3.94 17.00 38.08
C ALA A 80 -3.51 16.47 39.45
N ARG A 81 -2.44 15.68 39.51
CA ARG A 81 -1.83 15.18 40.75
C ARG A 81 -1.42 16.32 41.69
N VAL A 82 -0.73 17.31 41.15
CA VAL A 82 -0.25 18.47 41.92
C VAL A 82 -1.43 19.28 42.47
N CYS A 83 -2.47 19.53 41.67
CA CYS A 83 -3.68 20.19 42.14
C CYS A 83 -4.38 19.43 43.29
N VAL A 84 -4.45 18.10 43.21
CA VAL A 84 -5.06 17.27 44.27
C VAL A 84 -4.20 17.24 45.53
N ARG A 85 -2.88 17.05 45.40
CA ARG A 85 -1.97 16.83 46.53
C ARG A 85 -1.54 18.11 47.24
N GLU A 86 -1.18 19.14 46.48
CA GLU A 86 -0.60 20.37 47.01
C GLU A 86 -1.65 21.45 47.24
N CYS A 87 -2.67 21.52 46.37
CA CYS A 87 -3.75 22.50 46.51
C CYS A 87 -5.00 21.94 47.23
N GLY A 88 -5.02 20.63 47.55
CA GLY A 88 -6.13 20.00 48.27
C GLY A 88 -7.42 19.86 47.45
N ALA A 89 -7.34 19.89 46.11
CA ALA A 89 -8.53 19.79 45.25
C ALA A 89 -9.17 18.39 45.36
N PRO A 90 -10.47 18.28 45.69
CA PRO A 90 -11.14 16.97 45.76
C PRO A 90 -11.37 16.38 44.36
N ARG A 91 -11.61 17.23 43.36
CA ARG A 91 -11.73 16.86 41.95
C ARG A 91 -11.25 18.00 41.05
N VAL A 92 -10.47 17.67 40.03
CA VAL A 92 -9.90 18.64 39.10
C VAL A 92 -10.05 18.19 37.65
N THR A 93 -10.44 19.11 36.77
CA THR A 93 -10.37 18.94 35.32
C THR A 93 -9.22 19.78 34.80
N VAL A 94 -8.29 19.16 34.08
CA VAL A 94 -7.11 19.80 33.50
C VAL A 94 -7.19 19.70 31.99
N ARG A 95 -7.14 20.84 31.32
CA ARG A 95 -7.12 20.98 29.87
C ARG A 95 -5.78 21.56 29.45
N VAL A 96 -5.02 20.81 28.66
CA VAL A 96 -3.70 21.24 28.15
C VAL A 96 -3.79 21.35 26.63
N GLU A 97 -3.51 22.55 26.12
CA GLU A 97 -3.56 22.88 24.71
C GLU A 97 -2.15 23.18 24.19
N LYS A 98 -1.81 22.53 23.08
CA LYS A 98 -0.60 22.81 22.30
C LYS A 98 -1.00 23.62 21.06
N PRO A 99 -0.82 24.97 21.08
CA PRO A 99 -1.18 25.80 19.95
C PRO A 99 -0.29 25.48 18.73
N ARG A 100 -0.88 25.51 17.53
CA ARG A 100 -0.16 25.26 16.26
C ARG A 100 0.60 23.93 16.20
N ALA A 101 0.18 22.93 16.98
CA ALA A 101 0.77 21.59 16.96
C ALA A 101 0.57 20.86 15.61
N LEU A 102 -0.46 21.24 14.87
CA LEU A 102 -0.88 20.63 13.62
C LEU A 102 -1.07 21.72 12.56
N LEU A 103 -0.74 21.37 11.31
CA LEU A 103 -0.99 22.25 10.18
C LEU A 103 -2.51 22.45 10.01
N HIS A 104 -2.94 23.69 9.82
CA HIS A 104 -4.34 24.08 9.64
C HIS A 104 -5.29 23.88 10.84
N ALA A 105 -4.81 23.41 12.00
CA ALA A 105 -5.59 23.42 13.24
C ALA A 105 -5.15 24.55 14.17
N ALA A 106 -6.06 25.10 14.96
CA ALA A 106 -5.71 26.14 15.94
C ALA A 106 -4.89 25.55 17.10
N CYS A 107 -5.35 24.42 17.66
CA CYS A 107 -4.65 23.69 18.70
C CYS A 107 -5.02 22.20 18.69
N ALA A 108 -4.17 21.40 19.30
CA ALA A 108 -4.47 20.03 19.70
C ALA A 108 -4.14 19.88 21.18
N GLY A 109 -4.87 19.04 21.89
CA GLY A 109 -4.72 18.96 23.33
C GLY A 109 -5.52 17.83 23.96
N VAL A 110 -5.43 17.79 25.29
CA VAL A 110 -6.12 16.79 26.11
C VAL A 110 -6.88 17.47 27.24
N GLU A 111 -8.02 16.91 27.60
CA GLU A 111 -8.82 17.33 28.74
C GLU A 111 -9.09 16.09 29.60
N ILE A 112 -8.52 16.07 30.79
CA ILE A 112 -8.65 14.93 31.72
C ILE A 112 -9.32 15.39 33.01
N THR A 113 -10.03 14.50 33.67
CA THR A 113 -10.61 14.76 35.00
C THR A 113 -10.14 13.70 35.98
N ARG A 114 -9.64 14.14 37.15
CA ARG A 114 -9.16 13.24 38.21
C ARG A 114 -9.78 13.62 39.56
N THR A 115 -10.16 12.62 40.34
CA THR A 115 -10.49 12.75 41.76
C THR A 115 -9.27 12.43 42.63
N LYS A 116 -9.43 12.61 43.95
CA LYS A 116 -8.42 12.19 44.92
C LYS A 116 -8.16 10.69 44.87
N GLU A 117 -9.22 9.89 44.74
CA GLU A 117 -9.13 8.43 44.66
C GLU A 117 -8.36 7.98 43.41
N ASP A 118 -8.59 8.61 42.26
CA ASP A 118 -7.88 8.30 41.01
C ASP A 118 -6.36 8.49 41.15
N VAL A 119 -5.96 9.59 41.82
CA VAL A 119 -4.55 9.92 42.05
C VAL A 119 -3.92 8.94 43.04
N ASP A 120 -4.63 8.55 44.08
CA ASP A 120 -4.14 7.57 45.06
C ASP A 120 -3.94 6.18 44.42
N VAL A 121 -4.84 5.76 43.52
CA VAL A 121 -4.69 4.52 42.73
C VAL A 121 -3.47 4.58 41.81
N GLN A 122 -3.28 5.69 41.09
CA GLN A 122 -2.13 5.86 40.20
C GLN A 122 -0.79 5.78 40.98
N LEU A 123 -0.73 6.39 42.16
CA LEU A 123 0.47 6.36 43.02
C LEU A 123 0.78 4.96 43.58
N ALA A 124 -0.25 4.15 43.86
CA ALA A 124 -0.04 2.77 44.30
C ALA A 124 0.61 1.93 43.18
N LEU A 125 0.10 2.07 41.94
CA LEU A 125 0.65 1.38 40.77
C LEU A 125 2.11 1.79 40.46
N GLU A 126 2.44 3.07 40.58
CA GLU A 126 3.82 3.55 40.39
C GLU A 126 4.80 2.99 41.43
N LYS A 127 4.36 2.83 42.68
CA LYS A 127 5.17 2.21 43.73
C LYS A 127 5.42 0.73 43.48
N ASP A 128 4.39 0.01 43.03
CA ASP A 128 4.49 -1.42 42.70
C ASP A 128 5.43 -1.64 41.49
N HIS A 129 5.39 -0.75 40.49
CA HIS A 129 6.30 -0.77 39.33
C HIS A 129 7.75 -0.47 39.72
N ALA A 130 7.97 0.50 40.60
CA ALA A 130 9.31 0.87 41.09
C ALA A 130 9.94 -0.18 42.02
N ALA A 131 9.13 -1.04 42.66
CA ALA A 131 9.59 -2.08 43.58
C ALA A 131 10.03 -3.39 42.88
N GLY A 132 9.97 -3.48 41.54
CA GLY A 132 10.53 -4.62 40.79
C GLY A 132 9.79 -5.95 40.96
N ALA A 133 8.51 -5.94 41.33
CA ALA A 133 7.71 -7.16 41.49
C ALA A 133 7.21 -7.72 40.15
N THR A 134 8.11 -8.13 39.25
CA THR A 134 7.75 -9.02 38.14
C THR A 134 7.62 -10.45 38.65
N SER A 135 6.40 -10.85 39.03
CA SER A 135 6.06 -12.26 39.11
C SER A 135 5.71 -12.77 37.70
N PRO A 136 6.40 -13.76 37.14
CA PRO A 136 6.04 -14.33 35.84
C PRO A 136 4.77 -15.19 36.02
N GLY A 137 3.65 -14.74 35.43
CA GLY A 137 2.42 -15.56 35.31
C GLY A 137 1.19 -15.11 36.11
N GLY A 138 1.23 -13.97 36.82
CA GLY A 138 0.05 -13.45 37.51
C GLY A 138 -0.78 -12.54 36.61
N VAL A 139 -1.94 -13.02 36.14
CA VAL A 139 -3.01 -12.13 35.65
C VAL A 139 -3.35 -11.17 36.78
N VAL A 140 -2.93 -9.92 36.68
CA VAL A 140 -3.48 -8.85 37.54
C VAL A 140 -4.96 -8.82 37.21
N ALA A 141 -5.78 -9.37 38.12
CA ALA A 141 -7.21 -9.43 37.95
C ALA A 141 -7.70 -8.01 37.65
N ARG A 142 -8.23 -7.80 36.44
CA ARG A 142 -9.00 -6.61 36.08
C ARG A 142 -10.11 -6.49 37.13
N ARG A 143 -9.89 -5.66 38.16
CA ARG A 143 -10.95 -5.27 39.08
C ARG A 143 -11.95 -4.50 38.22
N THR A 144 -13.04 -5.16 37.85
CA THR A 144 -14.19 -4.54 37.23
C THR A 144 -14.78 -3.56 38.24
N PHE A 145 -14.48 -2.28 38.06
CA PHE A 145 -15.15 -1.22 38.80
C PHE A 145 -16.60 -1.14 38.33
N ALA A 146 -17.54 -1.37 39.24
CA ALA A 146 -18.97 -1.26 38.95
C ALA A 146 -19.33 0.19 38.61
N PRO A 147 -20.16 0.45 37.57
CA PRO A 147 -20.54 1.81 37.19
C PRO A 147 -21.56 2.33 38.21
N THR A 148 -21.09 3.13 39.17
CA THR A 148 -21.97 3.97 39.97
C THR A 148 -22.36 5.18 39.13
N ARG A 149 -23.66 5.51 39.15
CA ARG A 149 -24.29 6.56 38.35
C ARG A 149 -23.67 7.93 38.68
N ASP A 150 -23.53 8.75 37.64
CA ASP A 150 -22.76 10.00 37.50
C ASP A 150 -21.24 9.80 37.37
N VAL A 151 -20.75 9.40 36.18
CA VAL A 151 -19.36 8.96 35.96
C VAL A 151 -18.41 10.10 35.55
N PRO A 152 -17.54 10.60 36.43
CA PRO A 152 -16.28 11.26 36.05
C PRO A 152 -15.30 10.21 35.49
N GLY A 153 -14.68 10.44 34.32
CA GLY A 153 -13.70 9.52 33.75
C GLY A 153 -13.60 9.41 32.21
N GLU A 154 -14.30 10.24 31.44
CA GLU A 154 -14.07 10.33 29.99
C GLU A 154 -12.92 11.32 29.72
N ASP A 155 -11.70 10.81 29.62
CA ASP A 155 -10.57 11.59 29.13
C ASP A 155 -10.82 11.94 27.66
N LYS A 156 -10.51 13.17 27.28
CA LYS A 156 -10.75 13.65 25.93
C LYS A 156 -9.46 14.06 25.27
N ILE A 157 -9.29 13.65 24.03
CA ILE A 157 -8.31 14.24 23.12
C ILE A 157 -9.07 15.08 22.12
N PHE A 158 -8.67 16.33 21.95
CA PHE A 158 -9.33 17.22 21.01
C PHE A 158 -8.37 17.82 20.00
N ILE A 159 -8.86 17.96 18.77
CA ILE A 159 -8.27 18.75 17.70
C ILE A 159 -9.29 19.84 17.40
N ASP A 160 -8.92 21.09 17.64
CA ASP A 160 -9.85 22.21 17.55
C ASP A 160 -9.56 23.11 16.36
N ASN A 161 -10.63 23.55 15.69
CA ASN A 161 -10.59 24.44 14.54
C ASN A 161 -9.67 23.97 13.39
N LEU A 162 -9.80 22.70 12.96
CA LEU A 162 -9.11 22.20 11.77
C LEU A 162 -9.79 22.78 10.51
N SER A 163 -9.11 23.71 9.85
CA SER A 163 -9.63 24.39 8.67
C SER A 163 -9.22 23.68 7.38
N LEU A 164 -10.19 23.17 6.64
CA LEU A 164 -9.98 22.42 5.39
C LEU A 164 -10.86 22.97 4.27
N SER A 165 -10.57 22.58 3.03
CA SER A 165 -11.33 23.01 1.84
C SER A 165 -11.91 21.80 1.11
N THR A 166 -13.22 21.81 0.89
CA THR A 166 -13.94 20.71 0.23
C THR A 166 -15.15 21.25 -0.57
N ILE A 167 -15.70 20.45 -1.48
CA ILE A 167 -16.92 20.82 -2.21
C ILE A 167 -18.12 20.48 -1.33
N ILE A 168 -18.83 21.50 -0.82
CA ILE A 168 -19.94 21.31 0.11
C ILE A 168 -21.11 22.28 -0.09
N GLY A 169 -22.29 21.73 -0.35
CA GLY A 169 -23.53 22.49 -0.49
C GLY A 169 -24.54 21.81 -1.42
N VAL A 170 -25.78 22.30 -1.41
CA VAL A 170 -26.87 21.76 -2.23
C VAL A 170 -27.01 22.56 -3.53
N ASN A 171 -26.61 23.84 -3.51
CA ASN A 171 -26.79 24.72 -4.65
C ASN A 171 -25.72 24.49 -5.72
N PRO A 172 -26.04 24.62 -7.02
CA PRO A 172 -25.08 24.42 -8.11
C PRO A 172 -23.79 25.25 -7.98
N TRP A 173 -23.89 26.51 -7.57
CA TRP A 173 -22.72 27.38 -7.39
C TRP A 173 -21.82 26.96 -6.21
N GLU A 174 -22.37 26.27 -5.19
CA GLU A 174 -21.60 25.69 -4.08
C GLU A 174 -20.81 24.44 -4.50
N ARG A 175 -21.05 23.95 -5.72
CA ARG A 175 -20.48 22.70 -6.26
C ARG A 175 -19.36 22.93 -7.27
N GLU A 176 -19.15 24.18 -7.70
CA GLU A 176 -18.10 24.56 -8.65
C GLU A 176 -16.77 24.88 -7.94
N GLU A 177 -16.84 25.51 -6.77
CA GLU A 177 -15.65 25.93 -6.00
C GLU A 177 -15.55 25.21 -4.64
N ARG A 178 -14.30 24.94 -4.23
CA ARG A 178 -14.01 24.39 -2.90
C ARG A 178 -14.24 25.47 -1.84
N GLN A 179 -15.02 25.12 -0.83
CA GLN A 179 -15.37 25.99 0.28
C GLN A 179 -14.66 25.57 1.55
N ARG A 180 -14.40 26.54 2.41
CA ARG A 180 -13.76 26.31 3.70
C ARG A 180 -14.76 25.67 4.67
N VAL A 181 -14.34 24.60 5.34
CA VAL A 181 -15.01 23.99 6.49
C VAL A 181 -14.07 24.00 7.68
N VAL A 182 -14.64 24.13 8.87
CA VAL A 182 -13.93 24.09 10.15
C VAL A 182 -14.41 22.87 10.91
N ILE A 183 -13.47 22.02 11.31
CA ILE A 183 -13.77 20.72 11.91
C ILE A 183 -13.14 20.67 13.29
N THR A 184 -13.94 20.31 14.29
CA THR A 184 -13.47 19.99 15.64
C THR A 184 -13.73 18.52 15.92
N ILE A 185 -12.69 17.82 16.37
CA ILE A 185 -12.73 16.38 16.67
C ILE A 185 -12.45 16.21 18.16
N ILE A 186 -13.31 15.47 18.86
CA ILE A 186 -13.14 15.11 20.27
C ILE A 186 -13.23 13.60 20.39
N ILE A 187 -12.12 12.96 20.72
CA ILE A 187 -12.02 11.52 20.97
C ILE A 187 -12.27 11.29 22.46
N HIS A 188 -13.20 10.40 22.79
CA HIS A 188 -13.52 10.05 24.16
C HIS A 188 -12.84 8.74 24.54
N LEU A 189 -12.08 8.77 25.61
CA LEU A 189 -11.27 7.68 26.12
C LEU A 189 -11.74 7.32 27.52
N THR A 190 -11.70 6.03 27.83
CA THR A 190 -11.87 5.56 29.21
C THR A 190 -10.56 5.75 29.95
N PHE A 191 -10.62 6.34 31.15
CA PHE A 191 -9.45 6.45 32.02
C PHE A 191 -8.87 5.05 32.32
N ASP A 192 -7.61 4.84 31.95
CA ASP A 192 -6.81 3.67 32.31
C ASP A 192 -5.54 4.12 33.07
N PRO A 193 -5.47 3.92 34.39
CA PRO A 193 -4.35 4.37 35.20
C PRO A 193 -3.04 3.61 34.89
N THR A 194 -3.08 2.45 34.23
CA THR A 194 -1.89 1.66 33.90
C THR A 194 -1.08 2.26 32.75
N LEU A 195 -1.73 2.98 31.83
CA LEU A 195 -1.09 3.61 30.66
C LEU A 195 -0.25 4.86 31.02
N LEU A 196 -0.34 5.34 32.26
CA LEU A 196 0.30 6.58 32.73
C LEU A 196 1.50 6.33 33.66
N VAL A 197 1.82 5.07 33.95
CA VAL A 197 2.95 4.66 34.81
C VAL A 197 4.29 4.80 34.07
N GLU A 198 4.27 4.63 32.74
CA GLU A 198 5.39 4.96 31.86
C GLU A 198 5.01 6.20 31.04
N ASP A 199 5.96 7.13 30.80
CA ASP A 199 5.80 8.24 29.85
C ASP A 199 5.81 7.68 28.41
N HIS A 200 4.86 6.79 28.14
CA HIS A 200 4.68 5.99 26.96
C HIS A 200 3.48 6.55 26.19
N VAL A 201 3.63 6.72 24.89
CA VAL A 201 2.56 7.24 24.01
C VAL A 201 1.76 6.03 23.52
N PRO A 202 0.50 5.82 23.97
CA PRO A 202 -0.28 4.68 23.51
C PRO A 202 -0.61 4.86 22.01
N LYS A 203 -0.58 3.76 21.25
CA LYS A 203 -0.81 3.70 19.79
C LYS A 203 -2.07 4.42 19.27
N VAL A 204 -3.08 4.62 20.11
CA VAL A 204 -4.41 5.12 19.72
C VAL A 204 -4.47 6.66 19.64
N HIS A 205 -3.48 7.39 20.17
CA HIS A 205 -3.61 8.83 20.45
C HIS A 205 -2.78 9.75 19.57
N ASN A 206 -2.23 9.25 18.45
CA ASN A 206 -1.47 10.09 17.53
C ASN A 206 -2.40 10.99 16.70
N TYR A 207 -2.80 12.12 17.28
CA TYR A 207 -3.65 13.12 16.65
C TYR A 207 -3.09 13.63 15.31
N ARG A 208 -1.77 13.51 15.04
CA ARG A 208 -1.17 13.85 13.73
C ARG A 208 -1.60 12.89 12.63
N THR A 209 -1.61 11.58 12.90
CA THR A 209 -2.07 10.56 11.94
C THR A 209 -3.56 10.72 11.70
N ILE A 210 -4.34 10.92 12.76
CA ILE A 210 -5.79 11.14 12.69
C ILE A 210 -6.11 12.39 11.85
N THR A 211 -5.48 13.53 12.15
CA THR A 211 -5.66 14.77 11.37
C THR A 211 -5.31 14.56 9.91
N ARG A 212 -4.20 13.87 9.58
CA ARG A 212 -3.82 13.62 8.19
C ARG A 212 -4.85 12.77 7.44
N SER A 213 -5.36 11.71 8.07
CA SER A 213 -6.39 10.85 7.48
C SER A 213 -7.68 11.63 7.24
N VAL A 214 -8.11 12.45 8.20
CA VAL A 214 -9.29 13.32 8.05
C VAL A 214 -9.07 14.38 6.97
N SER A 215 -7.92 15.07 6.95
CA SER A 215 -7.59 16.07 5.93
C SER A 215 -7.65 15.48 4.53
N LYS A 216 -6.96 14.36 4.31
CA LYS A 216 -6.95 13.67 3.01
C LYS A 216 -8.35 13.26 2.59
N TYR A 217 -9.14 12.73 3.52
CA TYR A 217 -10.52 12.32 3.26
C TYR A 217 -11.38 13.50 2.84
N VAL A 218 -11.47 14.53 3.68
CA VAL A 218 -12.34 15.70 3.47
C VAL A 218 -11.99 16.43 2.18
N GLU A 219 -10.71 16.60 1.86
CA GLU A 219 -10.25 17.28 0.63
C GLU A 219 -10.51 16.47 -0.65
N SER A 220 -10.72 15.16 -0.53
CA SER A 220 -11.00 14.24 -1.64
C SER A 220 -12.49 13.94 -1.85
N THR A 221 -13.32 14.27 -0.87
CA THR A 221 -14.77 14.00 -0.90
C THR A 221 -15.58 15.22 -1.30
N ASP A 222 -16.80 14.99 -1.74
CA ASP A 222 -17.81 16.01 -2.01
C ASP A 222 -19.12 15.65 -1.29
N TYR A 223 -19.70 16.60 -0.54
CA TYR A 223 -20.94 16.36 0.20
C TYR A 223 -21.98 17.42 -0.10
N LYS A 224 -23.26 17.05 0.00
CA LYS A 224 -24.36 18.02 -0.09
C LYS A 224 -24.62 18.74 1.24
N THR A 225 -24.42 18.03 2.35
CA THR A 225 -24.78 18.50 3.69
C THR A 225 -23.62 18.33 4.69
N VAL A 226 -23.55 19.19 5.70
CA VAL A 226 -22.52 19.11 6.76
C VAL A 226 -22.75 17.92 7.69
N GLU A 227 -23.99 17.45 7.81
CA GLU A 227 -24.41 16.25 8.55
C GLU A 227 -23.81 14.98 7.96
N ALA A 228 -23.87 14.85 6.63
CA ALA A 228 -23.30 13.71 5.93
C ALA A 228 -21.77 13.72 6.07
N LEU A 229 -21.14 14.88 5.90
CA LEU A 229 -19.71 15.05 6.10
C LEU A 229 -19.29 14.69 7.53
N ALA A 230 -20.00 15.20 8.55
CA ALA A 230 -19.73 14.90 9.96
C ALA A 230 -19.85 13.39 10.24
N THR A 231 -20.90 12.75 9.73
CA THR A 231 -21.15 11.31 9.90
C THR A 231 -20.07 10.47 9.24
N SER A 232 -19.65 10.85 8.03
CA SER A 232 -18.58 10.16 7.31
C SER A 232 -17.21 10.32 7.96
N ILE A 233 -16.89 11.51 8.51
CA ILE A 233 -15.67 11.71 9.32
C ILE A 233 -15.73 10.81 10.56
N ALA A 234 -16.86 10.76 11.28
CA ALA A 234 -17.00 9.90 12.45
C ALA A 234 -16.84 8.41 12.09
N LYS A 235 -17.38 7.98 10.95
CA LYS A 235 -17.22 6.61 10.42
C LYS A 235 -15.76 6.29 10.13
N LEU A 236 -15.04 7.18 9.46
CA LEU A 236 -13.61 7.04 9.18
C LEU A 236 -12.80 6.90 10.48
N LEU A 237 -13.08 7.74 11.48
CA LEU A 237 -12.37 7.72 12.75
C LEU A 237 -12.60 6.42 13.53
N ILE A 238 -13.82 5.89 13.52
CA ILE A 238 -14.15 4.65 14.23
C ILE A 238 -13.65 3.41 13.48
N GLN A 239 -13.86 3.33 12.17
CA GLN A 239 -13.56 2.12 11.39
C GLN A 239 -12.09 2.04 10.95
N GLN A 240 -11.48 3.16 10.55
CA GLN A 240 -10.10 3.16 10.02
C GLN A 240 -9.09 3.57 11.10
N CYS A 241 -9.44 4.54 11.95
CA CYS A 241 -8.55 4.99 13.03
C CYS A 241 -8.77 4.25 14.37
N HIS A 242 -9.71 3.28 14.40
CA HIS A 242 -10.00 2.43 15.57
C HIS A 242 -10.35 3.21 16.85
N VAL A 243 -10.96 4.39 16.70
CA VAL A 243 -11.40 5.21 17.82
C VAL A 243 -12.68 4.62 18.44
N PRO A 244 -12.76 4.43 19.77
CA PRO A 244 -13.92 3.77 20.40
C PRO A 244 -15.20 4.63 20.36
N LYS A 245 -15.07 5.92 20.65
CA LYS A 245 -16.16 6.91 20.68
C LYS A 245 -15.61 8.28 20.28
N VAL A 246 -16.31 8.97 19.39
CA VAL A 246 -15.86 10.26 18.85
C VAL A 246 -17.02 11.25 18.72
N THR A 247 -16.76 12.51 19.03
CA THR A 247 -17.61 13.65 18.68
C THR A 247 -16.94 14.43 17.56
N VAL A 248 -17.68 14.70 16.49
CA VAL A 248 -17.23 15.48 15.34
C VAL A 248 -18.16 16.66 15.18
N ARG A 249 -17.60 17.86 15.19
CA ARG A 249 -18.29 19.10 14.85
C ARG A 249 -17.78 19.59 13.50
N VAL A 250 -18.70 19.87 12.59
CA VAL A 250 -18.41 20.43 11.27
C VAL A 250 -19.15 21.74 11.12
N GLU A 251 -18.40 22.80 10.90
CA GLU A 251 -18.90 24.16 10.74
C GLU A 251 -18.52 24.68 9.35
N LYS A 252 -19.48 25.34 8.70
CA LYS A 252 -19.30 26.06 7.45
C LYS A 252 -19.31 27.56 7.76
N PRO A 253 -18.14 28.22 7.82
CA PRO A 253 -18.07 29.66 8.02
C PRO A 253 -18.81 30.38 6.90
N SER A 254 -19.51 31.48 7.23
CA SER A 254 -20.19 32.33 6.26
C SER A 254 -21.35 31.67 5.48
N ALA A 255 -21.83 30.49 5.92
CA ALA A 255 -23.04 29.87 5.35
C ALA A 255 -24.29 30.76 5.52
N ILE A 256 -24.33 31.59 6.58
CA ILE A 256 -25.39 32.54 6.87
C ILE A 256 -24.75 33.90 7.10
N VAL A 257 -25.25 34.94 6.41
CA VAL A 257 -24.65 36.29 6.29
C VAL A 257 -24.41 37.00 7.64
N PHE A 258 -25.06 36.56 8.73
CA PHE A 258 -24.95 37.16 10.06
C PHE A 258 -24.53 36.17 11.17
N ALA A 259 -24.21 34.93 10.82
CA ALA A 259 -23.70 33.95 11.78
C ALA A 259 -22.18 33.77 11.60
N ALA A 260 -21.44 33.61 12.69
CA ALA A 260 -20.00 33.32 12.63
C ALA A 260 -19.74 32.02 11.86
N ALA A 261 -20.56 30.99 12.10
CA ALA A 261 -20.63 29.77 11.32
C ALA A 261 -22.00 29.09 11.53
N ALA A 262 -22.40 28.24 10.58
CA ALA A 262 -23.47 27.27 10.78
C ALA A 262 -22.85 25.86 10.72
N GLY A 263 -23.28 24.96 11.60
CA GLY A 263 -22.65 23.65 11.70
C GLY A 263 -23.44 22.66 12.53
N VAL A 264 -22.93 21.43 12.56
CA VAL A 264 -23.54 20.30 13.26
C VAL A 264 -22.49 19.59 14.10
N GLU A 265 -22.91 19.11 15.26
CA GLU A 265 -22.10 18.27 16.14
C GLU A 265 -22.79 16.93 16.32
N ILE A 266 -22.03 15.85 16.09
CA ILE A 266 -22.53 14.49 16.28
C ILE A 266 -21.56 13.71 17.16
N THR A 267 -22.10 12.79 17.95
CA THR A 267 -21.31 11.81 18.71
C THR A 267 -21.66 10.40 18.26
N ARG A 268 -20.66 9.59 17.94
CA ARG A 268 -20.82 8.22 17.44
C ARG A 268 -19.86 7.27 18.14
N ASN A 269 -20.22 6.00 18.19
CA ASN A 269 -19.40 4.89 18.68
C ASN A 269 -19.52 3.71 17.71
N ARG A 270 -18.77 2.64 17.95
CA ARG A 270 -18.78 1.45 17.08
C ARG A 270 -20.17 0.84 16.90
N ALA A 271 -20.93 0.69 17.99
CA ALA A 271 -22.27 0.11 17.97
C ALA A 271 -23.24 0.84 17.01
N TYR A 272 -23.11 2.17 16.87
CA TYR A 272 -23.94 2.93 15.92
C TYR A 272 -23.76 2.45 14.47
N PHE A 273 -22.52 2.20 14.04
CA PHE A 273 -22.23 1.82 12.66
C PHE A 273 -22.48 0.32 12.40
N ASP A 274 -22.31 -0.52 13.42
CA ASP A 274 -22.62 -1.95 13.33
C ASP A 274 -24.14 -2.20 13.18
N LEU A 275 -24.98 -1.35 13.79
CA LEU A 275 -26.45 -1.41 13.67
C LEU A 275 -26.96 -1.02 12.27
N GLU A 276 -26.31 -0.07 11.59
CA GLU A 276 -26.67 0.30 10.21
C GLU A 276 -26.43 -0.84 9.21
N GLU A 277 -25.36 -1.61 9.37
CA GLU A 277 -25.05 -2.77 8.51
C GLU A 277 -26.09 -3.90 8.68
N SER A 278 -26.68 -4.04 9.88
CA SER A 278 -27.77 -5.01 10.13
C SER A 278 -29.14 -4.57 9.56
N ASN A 279 -29.43 -3.27 9.52
CA ASN A 279 -30.71 -2.73 9.02
C ASN A 279 -30.73 -2.51 7.50
N GLN A 280 -29.58 -2.39 6.83
CA GLN A 280 -29.50 -2.29 5.37
C GLN A 280 -29.68 -3.63 4.65
N GLY A 281 -29.72 -4.76 5.37
CA GLY A 281 -29.89 -6.10 4.80
C GLY A 281 -31.30 -6.45 4.33
N HIS A 282 -32.34 -5.62 4.54
CA HIS A 282 -33.75 -5.99 4.25
C HIS A 282 -34.51 -5.01 3.33
N ALA A 283 -33.88 -3.94 2.81
CA ALA A 283 -34.58 -2.94 2.00
C ALA A 283 -33.71 -2.37 0.85
N ALA A 284 -33.13 -3.22 0.00
CA ALA A 284 -32.47 -2.77 -1.23
C ALA A 284 -32.43 -3.86 -2.31
N SER A 285 -33.59 -4.30 -2.77
CA SER A 285 -33.75 -4.97 -4.07
C SER A 285 -34.54 -4.07 -5.02
N SER A 286 -33.93 -2.99 -5.51
CA SER A 286 -34.22 -2.34 -6.79
C SER A 286 -33.47 -1.01 -6.90
N ALA A 287 -32.95 -0.76 -8.12
CA ALA A 287 -32.28 0.43 -8.61
C ALA A 287 -30.76 0.60 -8.33
N SER A 288 -30.02 0.54 -9.44
CA SER A 288 -28.61 0.83 -9.65
C SER A 288 -28.25 2.32 -9.48
N SER A 289 -27.10 2.62 -8.88
CA SER A 289 -26.00 3.38 -9.51
C SER A 289 -24.95 3.86 -8.48
N THR A 290 -23.70 3.45 -8.77
CA THR A 290 -22.44 4.21 -8.60
C THR A 290 -22.20 5.02 -7.33
N ALA A 291 -21.51 4.40 -6.36
CA ALA A 291 -20.58 5.08 -5.47
C ALA A 291 -19.28 4.27 -5.39
N VAL A 292 -18.18 4.95 -5.67
CA VAL A 292 -16.82 4.44 -5.81
C VAL A 292 -16.34 3.88 -4.47
N ALA A 293 -16.18 2.56 -4.41
CA ALA A 293 -15.59 1.86 -3.29
C ALA A 293 -14.10 2.20 -3.21
N SER A 294 -13.74 2.96 -2.18
CA SER A 294 -12.36 3.04 -1.71
C SER A 294 -11.96 1.65 -1.21
N SER A 295 -10.80 1.22 -1.69
CA SER A 295 -10.14 -0.06 -1.43
C SER A 295 -10.01 -0.33 0.07
N ASN A 296 -10.95 -1.08 0.62
CA ASN A 296 -10.73 -1.82 1.86
C ASN A 296 -10.09 -3.15 1.51
N ALA A 297 -9.02 -3.43 2.26
CA ALA A 297 -8.30 -4.68 2.34
C ALA A 297 -9.19 -5.87 1.98
N ALA A 298 -8.86 -6.54 0.88
CA ALA A 298 -9.39 -7.85 0.59
C ALA A 298 -9.22 -8.70 1.86
N ALA A 299 -10.32 -9.25 2.32
CA ALA A 299 -10.37 -10.24 3.38
C ALA A 299 -9.54 -11.46 2.97
N THR A 300 -8.22 -11.38 3.16
CA THR A 300 -7.36 -12.54 3.32
C THR A 300 -7.86 -13.26 4.55
N SER A 301 -8.28 -14.52 4.41
CA SER A 301 -8.66 -15.42 5.50
C SER A 301 -8.13 -14.96 6.87
N ALA A 302 -9.04 -14.33 7.62
CA ALA A 302 -8.80 -13.86 8.97
C ALA A 302 -8.47 -15.09 9.82
N ASP A 303 -7.30 -15.01 10.46
CA ASP A 303 -6.75 -15.94 11.45
C ASP A 303 -6.73 -17.43 11.07
N ASP A 304 -5.62 -17.88 10.47
CA ASP A 304 -5.19 -19.26 10.70
C ASP A 304 -4.55 -19.30 12.10
N PRO A 305 -5.23 -19.82 13.14
CA PRO A 305 -4.72 -19.79 14.51
C PRO A 305 -3.40 -20.56 14.66
N ARG A 306 -3.02 -21.36 13.66
CA ARG A 306 -1.74 -22.08 13.65
C ARG A 306 -0.56 -21.21 13.27
N LEU A 307 -0.76 -20.08 12.59
CA LEU A 307 0.29 -19.15 12.14
C LEU A 307 -0.05 -17.71 12.57
N PRO A 308 0.01 -17.41 13.87
CA PRO A 308 -0.55 -16.19 14.44
C PRO A 308 0.23 -14.92 14.08
N HIS A 309 1.52 -15.04 13.72
CA HIS A 309 2.41 -13.90 13.55
C HIS A 309 2.60 -13.51 12.10
N ILE A 310 2.73 -12.21 11.83
CA ILE A 310 3.09 -11.65 10.53
C ILE A 310 4.50 -11.07 10.60
N ALA A 311 5.36 -11.48 9.67
CA ALA A 311 6.70 -10.91 9.53
C ALA A 311 6.96 -10.44 8.10
N TYR A 312 7.78 -9.40 7.99
CA TYR A 312 8.28 -8.89 6.71
C TYR A 312 9.78 -9.18 6.64
N ILE A 313 10.21 -9.86 5.58
CA ILE A 313 11.59 -10.30 5.41
C ILE A 313 12.16 -9.67 4.15
N ALA A 314 13.31 -9.01 4.27
CA ALA A 314 14.07 -8.54 3.12
C ALA A 314 14.87 -9.71 2.52
N LEU A 315 14.89 -9.74 1.19
CA LEU A 315 15.69 -10.65 0.37
C LEU A 315 16.85 -9.87 -0.25
N GLY A 316 18.06 -10.43 -0.25
CA GLY A 316 19.21 -9.86 -0.93
C GLY A 316 20.15 -10.91 -1.51
N THR A 317 20.59 -10.76 -2.75
CA THR A 317 21.56 -11.67 -3.39
C THR A 317 22.42 -10.93 -4.40
N ASN A 318 23.72 -11.24 -4.46
CA ASN A 318 24.62 -10.66 -5.47
C ASN A 318 25.66 -11.63 -6.06
N LEU A 319 25.58 -12.92 -5.74
CA LEU A 319 26.47 -13.96 -6.29
C LEU A 319 25.69 -15.03 -7.06
N GLY A 320 26.30 -15.56 -8.13
CA GLY A 320 25.74 -16.65 -8.92
C GLY A 320 24.44 -16.28 -9.65
N ASP A 321 23.56 -17.27 -9.83
CA ASP A 321 22.22 -17.07 -10.38
C ASP A 321 21.30 -16.48 -9.30
N ARG A 322 21.27 -15.14 -9.27
CA ARG A 322 20.50 -14.33 -8.31
C ARG A 322 19.00 -14.68 -8.31
N GLY A 323 18.42 -14.98 -9.47
CA GLY A 323 17.01 -15.34 -9.59
C GLY A 323 16.73 -16.69 -8.96
N LYS A 324 17.55 -17.69 -9.30
CA LYS A 324 17.46 -19.03 -8.74
C LYS A 324 17.70 -19.06 -7.23
N ASN A 325 18.67 -18.31 -6.72
CA ASN A 325 18.94 -18.23 -5.29
C ASN A 325 17.72 -17.75 -4.48
N ILE A 326 17.00 -16.74 -5.00
CA ILE A 326 15.77 -16.26 -4.37
C ILE A 326 14.71 -17.37 -4.40
N GLU A 327 14.47 -17.98 -5.55
CA GLU A 327 13.43 -18.99 -5.70
C GLU A 327 13.70 -20.24 -4.85
N ASP A 328 14.94 -20.72 -4.80
CA ASP A 328 15.34 -21.85 -3.95
C ASP A 328 15.18 -21.53 -2.45
N ALA A 329 15.47 -20.29 -2.03
CA ALA A 329 15.24 -19.84 -0.65
C ALA A 329 13.74 -19.78 -0.32
N LEU A 330 12.89 -19.28 -1.23
CA LEU A 330 11.44 -19.26 -1.04
C LEU A 330 10.84 -20.66 -1.00
N GLN A 331 11.33 -21.59 -1.80
CA GLN A 331 10.89 -22.99 -1.77
C GLN A 331 11.14 -23.64 -0.41
N LYS A 332 12.30 -23.38 0.20
CA LYS A 332 12.61 -23.88 1.55
C LYS A 332 11.72 -23.24 2.61
N LEU A 333 11.41 -21.95 2.47
CA LEU A 333 10.45 -21.26 3.34
C LEU A 333 9.05 -21.88 3.23
N GLU A 334 8.54 -22.05 2.01
CA GLU A 334 7.20 -22.61 1.75
C GLU A 334 7.09 -24.11 2.07
N GLY A 335 8.21 -24.85 2.04
CA GLY A 335 8.27 -26.26 2.43
C GLY A 335 8.10 -26.49 3.93
N SER A 336 8.26 -25.46 4.76
CA SER A 336 8.07 -25.56 6.20
C SER A 336 6.60 -25.36 6.59
N PRO A 337 5.99 -26.25 7.39
CA PRO A 337 4.62 -26.06 7.87
C PRO A 337 4.47 -24.87 8.84
N ALA A 338 5.59 -24.35 9.36
CA ALA A 338 5.64 -23.25 10.30
C ALA A 338 5.64 -21.87 9.61
N VAL A 339 5.69 -21.81 8.27
CA VAL A 339 5.74 -20.56 7.50
C VAL A 339 4.78 -20.64 6.32
N LYS A 340 4.04 -19.56 6.09
CA LYS A 340 3.21 -19.37 4.90
C LYS A 340 3.55 -18.05 4.24
N LEU A 341 3.98 -18.09 2.99
CA LEU A 341 4.19 -16.90 2.18
C LEU A 341 2.84 -16.30 1.76
N LEU A 342 2.65 -15.00 1.98
CA LEU A 342 1.39 -14.29 1.72
C LEU A 342 1.48 -13.34 0.53
N ASP A 343 2.59 -12.62 0.39
CA ASP A 343 2.79 -11.66 -0.70
C ASP A 343 4.29 -11.41 -0.94
N THR A 344 4.61 -10.91 -2.12
CA THR A 344 5.95 -10.59 -2.59
C THR A 344 5.97 -9.19 -3.19
N SER A 345 7.09 -8.47 -3.04
CA SER A 345 7.31 -7.17 -3.67
C SER A 345 7.68 -7.34 -5.15
N PHE A 346 7.99 -6.24 -5.84
CA PHE A 346 8.84 -6.36 -7.03
C PHE A 346 10.28 -6.70 -6.63
N LEU A 347 11.09 -7.20 -7.56
CA LEU A 347 12.54 -7.28 -7.39
C LEU A 347 13.21 -6.01 -7.89
N TYR A 348 14.30 -5.64 -7.24
CA TYR A 348 15.04 -4.42 -7.55
C TYR A 348 16.53 -4.72 -7.66
N GLU A 349 17.14 -4.31 -8.77
CA GLU A 349 18.59 -4.31 -8.90
C GLU A 349 19.17 -2.99 -8.39
N THR A 350 20.16 -3.06 -7.49
CA THR A 350 20.76 -1.89 -6.85
C THR A 350 22.28 -2.00 -6.79
N ALA A 351 22.97 -0.87 -6.85
CA ALA A 351 24.39 -0.80 -6.58
C ALA A 351 24.69 -1.21 -5.11
N PRO A 352 25.87 -1.78 -4.82
CA PRO A 352 26.28 -2.08 -3.46
C PRO A 352 26.45 -0.82 -2.60
N MET A 353 25.90 -0.82 -1.38
CA MET A 353 25.91 0.37 -0.51
C MET A 353 27.20 0.56 0.32
N TYR A 354 27.87 -0.51 0.76
CA TYR A 354 28.99 -0.42 1.72
C TYR A 354 30.33 -0.83 1.13
N VAL A 355 30.40 -2.05 0.59
CA VAL A 355 31.56 -2.52 -0.18
C VAL A 355 31.20 -2.30 -1.64
N VAL A 356 31.78 -1.28 -2.28
CA VAL A 356 31.41 -0.89 -3.65
C VAL A 356 32.06 -1.76 -4.73
N ASP A 357 33.17 -2.42 -4.41
CA ASP A 357 33.86 -3.37 -5.29
C ASP A 357 33.22 -4.77 -5.19
N GLN A 358 31.96 -4.89 -5.61
CA GLN A 358 31.24 -6.16 -5.71
C GLN A 358 30.09 -6.07 -6.73
N PRO A 359 29.50 -7.21 -7.16
CA PRO A 359 28.37 -7.19 -8.07
C PRO A 359 27.12 -6.54 -7.46
N SER A 360 26.25 -5.99 -8.32
CA SER A 360 24.96 -5.42 -7.95
C SER A 360 24.04 -6.41 -7.25
N PHE A 361 23.32 -5.92 -6.24
CA PHE A 361 22.36 -6.72 -5.49
C PHE A 361 21.01 -6.79 -6.20
N LEU A 362 20.40 -7.95 -6.14
CA LEU A 362 18.98 -8.15 -6.39
C LEU A 362 18.27 -8.20 -5.03
N ASN A 363 17.36 -7.26 -4.80
CA ASN A 363 16.65 -7.09 -3.53
C ASN A 363 15.15 -7.27 -3.70
N GLY A 364 14.50 -7.75 -2.65
CA GLY A 364 13.05 -7.87 -2.58
C GLY A 364 12.57 -7.87 -1.13
N CYS A 365 11.27 -7.97 -0.94
CA CYS A 365 10.63 -8.16 0.34
C CYS A 365 9.53 -9.20 0.19
N ILE A 366 9.34 -9.98 1.23
CA ILE A 366 8.25 -10.94 1.34
C ILE A 366 7.46 -10.68 2.62
N LYS A 367 6.16 -10.95 2.57
CA LYS A 367 5.28 -10.96 3.72
C LYS A 367 4.91 -12.39 4.04
N ILE A 368 5.19 -12.84 5.26
CA ILE A 368 4.90 -14.20 5.70
C ILE A 368 3.98 -14.21 6.92
N ARG A 369 3.28 -15.33 7.10
CA ARG A 369 2.68 -15.75 8.36
C ARG A 369 3.52 -16.87 8.97
N THR A 370 3.75 -16.86 10.28
CA THR A 370 4.55 -17.90 10.94
C THR A 370 4.05 -18.25 12.33
N SER A 371 4.36 -19.48 12.77
CA SER A 371 4.24 -19.94 14.15
C SER A 371 5.53 -19.87 14.96
N LEU A 372 6.65 -19.52 14.31
CA LEU A 372 7.97 -19.47 14.95
C LEU A 372 8.14 -18.15 15.68
N GLU A 373 8.62 -18.20 16.92
CA GLU A 373 9.02 -16.99 17.65
C GLU A 373 10.19 -16.28 16.93
N PRO A 374 10.41 -14.97 17.16
CA PRO A 374 11.39 -14.17 16.41
C PRO A 374 12.81 -14.76 16.32
N GLU A 375 13.31 -15.32 17.43
CA GLU A 375 14.64 -15.95 17.46
C GLU A 375 14.68 -17.29 16.71
N GLN A 376 13.59 -18.05 16.77
CA GLN A 376 13.45 -19.30 16.02
C GLN A 376 13.34 -19.02 14.53
N LEU A 377 12.59 -17.97 14.15
CA LEU A 377 12.52 -17.49 12.77
C LEU A 377 13.91 -17.05 12.29
N LEU A 378 14.65 -16.27 13.08
CA LEU A 378 16.02 -15.88 12.73
C LEU A 378 16.91 -17.11 12.51
N SER A 379 16.89 -18.09 13.42
CA SER A 379 17.67 -19.32 13.28
C SER A 379 17.28 -20.11 12.02
N PHE A 380 15.98 -20.16 11.70
CA PHE A 380 15.48 -20.82 10.50
C PHE A 380 15.98 -20.12 9.23
N LEU A 381 15.91 -18.79 9.16
CA LEU A 381 16.42 -18.01 8.04
C LEU A 381 17.94 -18.18 7.86
N LYS A 382 18.71 -18.18 8.97
CA LYS A 382 20.16 -18.42 8.94
C LYS A 382 20.51 -19.84 8.47
N GLY A 383 19.68 -20.83 8.80
CA GLY A 383 19.80 -22.18 8.26
C GLY A 383 19.66 -22.21 6.74
N ILE A 384 18.63 -21.54 6.20
CA ILE A 384 18.43 -21.42 4.75
C ILE A 384 19.63 -20.76 4.07
N GLU A 385 20.16 -19.68 4.64
CA GLU A 385 21.35 -19.00 4.12
C GLU A 385 22.60 -19.89 4.13
N SER A 386 22.83 -20.63 5.22
CA SER A 386 23.97 -21.54 5.36
C SER A 386 23.93 -22.63 4.29
N GLU A 387 22.75 -23.21 4.04
CA GLU A 387 22.57 -24.26 3.03
C GLU A 387 22.76 -23.75 1.59
N HIS A 388 22.57 -22.45 1.36
CA HIS A 388 22.87 -21.79 0.09
C HIS A 388 24.34 -21.32 -0.02
N GLY A 389 25.20 -21.75 0.91
CA GLY A 389 26.64 -21.49 0.86
C GLY A 389 27.05 -20.13 1.42
N ARG A 390 26.22 -19.50 2.26
CA ARG A 390 26.65 -18.29 2.98
C ARG A 390 27.70 -18.63 4.02
N ASP A 391 28.89 -18.02 3.87
CA ASP A 391 29.93 -18.03 4.89
C ASP A 391 29.72 -16.88 5.87
N PHE A 392 29.34 -17.20 7.11
CA PHE A 392 29.16 -16.22 8.19
C PHE A 392 30.48 -15.69 8.76
N ALA A 393 31.61 -16.31 8.46
CA ALA A 393 32.95 -15.84 8.82
C ALA A 393 33.54 -14.87 7.78
N ALA A 394 32.92 -14.76 6.60
CA ALA A 394 33.35 -13.85 5.55
C ALA A 394 33.14 -12.36 5.93
N GLN A 395 33.75 -11.46 5.16
CA GLN A 395 33.72 -10.02 5.41
C GLN A 395 32.28 -9.49 5.60
N ARG A 396 32.06 -8.75 6.70
CA ARG A 396 30.79 -8.09 6.99
C ARG A 396 30.39 -7.16 5.82
N ASN A 397 29.16 -7.35 5.31
CA ASN A 397 28.61 -6.66 4.12
C ASN A 397 29.26 -7.03 2.76
N GLY A 398 30.07 -8.09 2.71
CA GLY A 398 30.64 -8.63 1.46
C GLY A 398 29.62 -9.40 0.61
N PRO A 399 30.06 -9.94 -0.54
CA PRO A 399 29.19 -10.62 -1.48
C PRO A 399 28.66 -11.94 -0.92
N ARG A 400 27.40 -12.27 -1.23
CA ARG A 400 26.70 -13.44 -0.67
C ARG A 400 25.67 -14.04 -1.62
N PRO A 401 25.48 -15.37 -1.60
CA PRO A 401 24.46 -16.05 -2.39
C PRO A 401 23.03 -15.65 -2.02
N ILE A 402 22.72 -15.50 -0.73
CA ILE A 402 21.42 -15.04 -0.24
C ILE A 402 21.54 -14.42 1.16
N ASP A 403 20.69 -13.45 1.45
CA ASP A 403 20.56 -12.70 2.70
C ASP A 403 19.06 -12.56 3.02
N LEU A 404 18.65 -13.01 4.20
CA LEU A 404 17.28 -12.99 4.68
C LEU A 404 17.22 -12.26 6.01
N ASP A 405 16.76 -11.01 5.99
CA ASP A 405 16.71 -10.14 7.17
C ASP A 405 15.26 -9.89 7.61
N ILE A 406 14.95 -10.12 8.89
CA ILE A 406 13.65 -9.77 9.48
C ILE A 406 13.57 -8.24 9.60
N LEU A 407 12.66 -7.61 8.84
CA LEU A 407 12.44 -6.17 8.87
C LEU A 407 11.51 -5.76 10.01
N THR A 408 10.37 -6.43 10.11
CA THR A 408 9.36 -6.21 11.14
C THR A 408 8.71 -7.54 11.50
N TYR A 409 8.22 -7.64 12.74
CA TYR A 409 7.51 -8.80 13.26
C TYR A 409 6.36 -8.29 14.10
N ASP A 410 5.13 -8.47 13.63
CA ASP A 410 3.93 -7.86 14.18
C ASP A 410 4.14 -6.38 14.54
N ALA A 411 3.86 -6.04 15.80
CA ALA A 411 4.07 -4.75 16.43
C ALA A 411 5.28 -4.75 17.37
N LEU A 412 6.12 -5.78 17.32
CA LEU A 412 7.16 -6.04 18.32
C LEU A 412 8.33 -5.06 18.19
N GLU A 413 8.74 -4.51 19.33
CA GLU A 413 10.02 -3.84 19.51
C GLU A 413 10.91 -4.75 20.37
N LEU A 414 11.91 -5.36 19.74
CA LEU A 414 12.85 -6.27 20.37
C LEU A 414 14.26 -5.75 20.17
N ASN A 415 15.05 -5.70 21.24
CA ASN A 415 16.46 -5.38 21.15
C ASN A 415 17.23 -6.23 22.17
N ASN A 416 17.83 -7.32 21.70
CA ASN A 416 18.67 -8.19 22.52
C ASN A 416 20.06 -8.37 21.87
N GLN A 417 20.90 -9.25 22.42
CA GLN A 417 22.26 -9.46 21.91
C GLN A 417 22.32 -10.10 20.51
N THR A 418 21.25 -10.78 20.08
CA THR A 418 21.24 -11.60 18.85
C THR A 418 20.34 -11.03 17.76
N LEU A 419 19.27 -10.30 18.11
CA LEU A 419 18.20 -9.85 17.23
C LEU A 419 17.67 -8.47 17.65
N THR A 420 17.50 -7.61 16.64
CA THR A 420 16.86 -6.30 16.79
C THR A 420 15.71 -6.19 15.81
N ILE A 421 14.49 -5.95 16.31
CA ILE A 421 13.26 -5.74 15.55
C ILE A 421 12.61 -4.43 16.00
N PRO A 422 12.19 -3.54 15.08
CA PRO A 422 12.40 -3.63 13.64
C PRO A 422 13.89 -3.51 13.27
N HIS A 423 14.23 -3.93 12.06
CA HIS A 423 15.62 -3.94 11.61
C HIS A 423 16.25 -2.54 11.76
N PRO A 424 17.40 -2.40 12.44
CA PRO A 424 17.90 -1.10 12.92
C PRO A 424 18.22 -0.12 11.79
N ARG A 425 18.53 -0.62 10.59
CA ARG A 425 18.89 0.17 9.41
C ARG A 425 17.79 0.32 8.37
N ILE A 426 16.55 -0.06 8.71
CA ILE A 426 15.40 0.02 7.78
C ILE A 426 15.20 1.45 7.24
N LYS A 427 15.39 2.46 8.09
CA LYS A 427 15.25 3.88 7.74
C LYS A 427 16.37 4.45 6.85
N GLU A 428 17.47 3.72 6.67
CA GLU A 428 18.65 4.17 5.91
C GLU A 428 18.70 3.58 4.49
N ARG A 429 17.87 2.57 4.20
CA ARG A 429 18.03 1.70 3.03
C ARG A 429 16.85 1.82 2.08
N GLU A 430 17.03 2.57 1.00
CA GLU A 430 16.03 2.71 -0.05
C GLU A 430 15.68 1.35 -0.70
N PHE A 431 16.68 0.50 -0.90
CA PHE A 431 16.52 -0.86 -1.43
C PHE A 431 15.76 -1.82 -0.51
N VAL A 432 15.49 -1.43 0.74
CA VAL A 432 14.61 -2.15 1.68
C VAL A 432 13.22 -1.53 1.68
N LEU A 433 13.14 -0.20 1.75
CA LEU A 433 11.86 0.52 1.84
C LEU A 433 11.04 0.46 0.54
N ARG A 434 11.67 0.47 -0.64
CA ARG A 434 10.96 0.33 -1.93
C ARG A 434 10.21 -1.00 -2.02
N PRO A 435 10.87 -2.17 -1.87
CA PRO A 435 10.19 -3.46 -1.77
C PRO A 435 9.08 -3.51 -0.71
N LEU A 436 9.35 -2.96 0.48
CA LEU A 436 8.37 -2.96 1.57
C LEU A 436 7.12 -2.15 1.19
N CYS A 437 7.29 -1.02 0.49
CA CYS A 437 6.18 -0.19 0.02
C CYS A 437 5.33 -0.85 -1.08
N ASP A 438 5.88 -1.83 -1.83
CA ASP A 438 5.09 -2.56 -2.82
C ASP A 438 4.01 -3.45 -2.17
N ILE A 439 4.30 -3.96 -0.96
CA ILE A 439 3.41 -4.88 -0.23
C ILE A 439 2.60 -4.16 0.86
N ALA A 440 3.26 -3.25 1.59
CA ALA A 440 2.70 -2.63 2.79
C ALA A 440 3.17 -1.17 2.92
N PRO A 441 2.72 -0.26 2.04
CA PRO A 441 3.13 1.15 2.07
C PRO A 441 2.69 1.89 3.35
N ASP A 442 1.58 1.44 3.95
CA ASP A 442 0.98 2.05 5.13
C ASP A 442 1.39 1.38 6.45
N ILE A 443 2.27 0.37 6.41
CA ILE A 443 2.78 -0.26 7.65
C ILE A 443 3.57 0.77 8.46
N GLU A 444 3.17 0.95 9.70
CA GLU A 444 3.94 1.74 10.67
C GLU A 444 5.09 0.89 11.20
N ILE A 445 6.31 1.43 11.11
CA ILE A 445 7.49 0.76 11.64
C ILE A 445 7.57 1.02 13.15
N PRO A 446 7.53 -0.02 14.01
CA PRO A 446 7.57 0.14 15.47
C PRO A 446 8.79 0.97 15.91
N GLY A 447 8.66 1.77 16.96
CA GLY A 447 9.69 2.69 17.45
C GLY A 447 10.04 3.88 16.55
N LEU A 448 9.63 3.91 15.28
CA LEU A 448 9.88 5.03 14.35
C LEU A 448 8.66 5.95 14.14
N PHE A 449 7.47 5.51 14.52
CA PHE A 449 6.20 6.26 14.41
C PHE A 449 5.93 6.84 13.00
N ARG A 450 6.40 6.13 11.97
CA ARG A 450 6.28 6.51 10.56
C ARG A 450 5.92 5.30 9.71
N THR A 451 5.16 5.54 8.67
CA THR A 451 4.85 4.51 7.68
C THR A 451 6.06 4.23 6.78
N ALA A 452 6.14 3.03 6.20
CA ALA A 452 7.16 2.70 5.21
C ALA A 452 7.21 3.74 4.06
N SER A 453 6.05 4.17 3.56
CA SER A 453 5.93 5.21 2.54
C SER A 453 6.47 6.57 2.98
N GLN A 454 6.25 6.98 4.24
CA GLN A 454 6.81 8.22 4.79
C GLN A 454 8.34 8.14 4.92
N LEU A 455 8.87 7.00 5.38
CA LEU A 455 10.31 6.78 5.48
C LEU A 455 10.98 6.81 4.11
N LEU A 456 10.35 6.20 3.10
CA LEU A 456 10.85 6.22 1.72
C LEU A 456 10.86 7.66 1.16
N ALA A 457 9.79 8.42 1.39
CA ALA A 457 9.73 9.82 0.95
C ALA A 457 10.81 10.69 1.62
N LEU A 458 11.10 10.47 2.90
CA LEU A 458 12.18 11.17 3.60
C LEU A 458 13.57 10.86 3.02
N LEU A 459 13.85 9.60 2.71
CA LEU A 459 15.11 9.21 2.05
C LEU A 459 15.23 9.84 0.67
N ALA A 460 14.17 9.82 -0.13
CA ALA A 460 14.16 10.42 -1.47
C ALA A 460 14.44 11.93 -1.45
N HIS A 461 14.11 12.63 -0.36
CA HIS A 461 14.41 14.05 -0.19
C HIS A 461 15.82 14.35 0.35
N THR A 462 16.47 13.39 0.99
CA THR A 462 17.76 13.59 1.68
C THR A 462 18.94 12.99 0.93
N ALA A 463 18.71 12.01 0.05
CA ALA A 463 19.77 11.40 -0.74
C ALA A 463 20.31 12.36 -1.82
N PRO A 464 21.63 12.48 -2.00
CA PRO A 464 22.19 13.10 -3.20
C PRO A 464 21.65 12.35 -4.42
N LYS A 465 21.30 13.07 -5.49
CA LYS A 465 20.92 12.47 -6.78
C LYS A 465 22.16 11.83 -7.41
N THR A 466 22.54 10.66 -6.92
CA THR A 466 23.54 9.80 -7.55
C THR A 466 22.90 9.08 -8.74
N ASP A 467 23.68 8.83 -9.79
CA ASP A 467 23.24 8.10 -11.00
C ASP A 467 22.96 6.60 -10.73
N ASP A 468 23.10 6.12 -9.50
CA ASP A 468 22.78 4.76 -9.06
C ASP A 468 21.27 4.52 -9.00
N VAL A 469 20.66 4.38 -10.17
CA VAL A 469 19.22 4.14 -10.29
C VAL A 469 18.88 2.72 -9.84
N ILE A 470 18.10 2.63 -8.77
CA ILE A 470 17.40 1.41 -8.36
C ILE A 470 16.39 1.04 -9.46
N CYS A 471 16.59 -0.11 -10.10
CA CYS A 471 15.75 -0.54 -11.23
C CYS A 471 14.85 -1.71 -10.81
N LYS A 472 13.55 -1.64 -11.11
CA LYS A 472 12.68 -2.82 -11.00
C LYS A 472 13.11 -3.84 -12.04
N VAL A 473 13.15 -5.12 -11.64
CA VAL A 473 13.55 -6.19 -12.55
C VAL A 473 12.59 -7.37 -12.50
N LEU A 474 12.47 -8.04 -13.65
CA LEU A 474 11.89 -9.36 -13.77
C LEU A 474 13.01 -10.36 -14.12
N VAL A 475 12.97 -11.54 -13.50
CA VAL A 475 13.91 -12.63 -13.75
C VAL A 475 13.36 -13.46 -14.91
N GLY A 476 13.97 -13.32 -16.08
CA GLY A 476 13.69 -14.17 -17.24
C GLY A 476 14.42 -15.52 -17.14
N GLY A 477 14.21 -16.37 -18.16
CA GLY A 477 14.96 -17.61 -18.31
C GLY A 477 16.47 -17.39 -18.31
N HIS A 478 17.21 -18.38 -17.79
CA HIS A 478 18.69 -18.44 -17.85
C HIS A 478 19.43 -17.26 -17.20
N GLY A 479 18.87 -16.66 -16.14
CA GLY A 479 19.52 -15.60 -15.36
C GLY A 479 19.45 -14.20 -16.00
N LEU A 480 18.68 -14.04 -17.07
CA LEU A 480 18.41 -12.75 -17.70
C LEU A 480 17.59 -11.86 -16.75
N LEU A 481 18.00 -10.60 -16.58
CA LEU A 481 17.23 -9.61 -15.83
C LEU A 481 16.66 -8.55 -16.78
N TRP A 482 15.33 -8.46 -16.83
CA TRP A 482 14.64 -7.41 -17.58
C TRP A 482 14.42 -6.20 -16.68
N LYS A 483 15.07 -5.08 -17.00
CA LYS A 483 15.06 -3.85 -16.21
C LYS A 483 13.97 -2.92 -16.72
N TRP A 484 12.87 -2.84 -15.98
CA TRP A 484 11.71 -2.04 -16.34
C TRP A 484 11.97 -0.54 -16.23
N GLY A 485 11.27 0.24 -17.04
CA GLY A 485 11.40 1.71 -17.04
C GLY A 485 12.64 2.28 -17.73
N ARG A 486 13.68 1.48 -17.99
CA ARG A 486 14.95 1.93 -18.59
C ARG A 486 14.96 1.92 -20.11
N ARG A 487 14.41 0.87 -20.70
CA ARG A 487 14.28 0.67 -22.15
C ARG A 487 13.01 -0.10 -22.46
N THR A 488 12.61 -0.07 -23.72
CA THR A 488 11.49 -0.88 -24.21
C THR A 488 12.01 -2.21 -24.76
N TYR A 489 11.41 -3.32 -24.32
CA TYR A 489 11.70 -4.67 -24.80
C TYR A 489 10.83 -5.02 -26.00
N VAL A 490 11.38 -5.77 -26.96
CA VAL A 490 10.68 -6.21 -28.17
C VAL A 490 10.35 -7.70 -28.09
N MET A 491 9.06 -8.02 -28.16
CA MET A 491 8.53 -9.37 -28.26
C MET A 491 8.13 -9.66 -29.71
N GLY A 492 8.86 -10.55 -30.38
CA GLY A 492 8.59 -10.97 -31.77
C GLY A 492 7.50 -12.04 -31.82
N ILE A 493 6.50 -11.86 -32.68
CA ILE A 493 5.36 -12.80 -32.82
C ILE A 493 5.73 -13.94 -33.78
N LEU A 494 5.59 -15.18 -33.31
CA LEU A 494 5.72 -16.40 -34.12
C LEU A 494 4.42 -17.21 -34.08
N ASN A 495 3.58 -17.03 -35.10
CA ASN A 495 2.32 -17.77 -35.23
C ASN A 495 2.55 -19.14 -35.89
N VAL A 496 2.39 -20.22 -35.13
CA VAL A 496 2.49 -21.62 -35.59
C VAL A 496 1.10 -22.18 -35.92
N THR A 497 0.36 -21.48 -36.78
CA THR A 497 -1.00 -21.84 -37.21
C THR A 497 -1.06 -22.04 -38.73
N PRO A 498 -1.87 -23.00 -39.24
CA PRO A 498 -2.03 -23.19 -40.70
C PRO A 498 -2.53 -21.93 -41.43
N ASP A 499 -3.37 -21.14 -40.76
CA ASP A 499 -4.17 -20.05 -41.36
C ASP A 499 -3.53 -18.65 -41.24
N SER A 500 -2.20 -18.53 -41.17
CA SER A 500 -1.51 -17.26 -40.90
C SER A 500 -1.55 -16.26 -42.08
N PHE A 501 -2.74 -15.71 -42.35
CA PHE A 501 -3.07 -14.73 -43.41
C PHE A 501 -2.29 -13.39 -43.33
N SER A 502 -1.50 -13.13 -42.29
CA SER A 502 -0.63 -11.93 -42.23
C SER A 502 0.86 -12.24 -42.42
N ASP A 503 1.30 -13.45 -42.08
CA ASP A 503 2.72 -13.85 -42.09
C ASP A 503 3.03 -14.75 -43.29
N GLY A 504 2.06 -14.93 -44.20
CA GLY A 504 2.24 -15.55 -45.50
C GLY A 504 2.39 -17.06 -45.48
N GLY A 505 2.11 -17.77 -44.37
CA GLY A 505 2.17 -19.24 -44.29
C GLY A 505 3.55 -19.89 -44.48
N LYS A 506 4.59 -19.12 -44.86
CA LYS A 506 5.91 -19.62 -45.30
C LYS A 506 6.75 -20.29 -44.21
N HIS A 507 6.42 -20.09 -42.93
CA HIS A 507 7.24 -20.54 -41.80
C HIS A 507 6.66 -21.75 -41.05
N ASN A 508 5.47 -22.23 -41.43
CA ASN A 508 4.74 -23.28 -40.71
C ASN A 508 4.88 -24.67 -41.37
N GLU A 509 5.78 -24.80 -42.34
CA GLU A 509 6.03 -26.08 -43.03
C GLU A 509 6.76 -27.11 -42.14
N SER A 510 7.57 -26.66 -41.16
CA SER A 510 8.19 -27.55 -40.17
C SER A 510 8.64 -26.80 -38.90
N PRO A 511 8.76 -27.51 -37.76
CA PRO A 511 9.29 -26.92 -36.53
C PRO A 511 10.69 -26.31 -36.67
N ALA A 512 11.55 -26.89 -37.52
CA ALA A 512 12.90 -26.39 -37.78
C ALA A 512 12.89 -25.03 -38.49
N ILE A 513 11.97 -24.82 -39.45
CA ILE A 513 11.82 -23.54 -40.16
C ILE A 513 11.30 -22.46 -39.20
N ALA A 514 10.29 -22.79 -38.39
CA ALA A 514 9.77 -21.88 -37.37
C ALA A 514 10.85 -21.48 -36.35
N ALA A 515 11.69 -22.44 -35.92
CA ALA A 515 12.80 -22.18 -35.03
C ALA A 515 13.87 -21.30 -35.68
N GLN A 516 14.21 -21.52 -36.96
CA GLN A 516 15.15 -20.66 -37.68
C GLN A 516 14.62 -19.23 -37.81
N HIS A 517 13.32 -19.06 -38.05
CA HIS A 517 12.68 -17.75 -38.09
C HIS A 517 12.72 -17.03 -36.73
N ALA A 518 12.55 -17.77 -35.62
CA ALA A 518 12.75 -17.24 -34.27
C ALA A 518 14.17 -16.68 -34.09
N LEU A 519 15.20 -17.41 -34.54
CA LEU A 519 16.59 -16.95 -34.51
C LEU A 519 16.79 -15.69 -35.35
N ASP A 520 16.14 -15.61 -36.52
CA ASP A 520 16.26 -14.44 -37.40
C ASP A 520 15.60 -13.20 -36.79
N MET A 521 14.47 -13.37 -36.07
CA MET A 521 13.86 -12.29 -35.27
C MET A 521 14.78 -11.84 -34.12
N VAL A 522 15.43 -12.76 -33.41
CA VAL A 522 16.40 -12.40 -32.35
C VAL A 522 17.59 -11.64 -32.95
N LYS A 523 18.13 -12.07 -34.09
CA LYS A 523 19.19 -11.34 -34.82
C LYS A 523 18.73 -9.94 -35.27
N ALA A 524 17.45 -9.79 -35.62
CA ALA A 524 16.84 -8.50 -35.94
C ALA A 524 16.62 -7.60 -34.71
N GLY A 525 16.77 -8.15 -33.50
CA GLY A 525 16.75 -7.40 -32.24
C GLY A 525 15.54 -7.64 -31.36
N ALA A 526 14.76 -8.71 -31.59
CA ALA A 526 13.78 -9.19 -30.62
C ALA A 526 14.49 -9.61 -29.32
N ASP A 527 13.97 -9.14 -28.19
CA ASP A 527 14.46 -9.52 -26.87
C ASP A 527 13.81 -10.83 -26.38
N MET A 528 12.66 -11.20 -26.95
CA MET A 528 11.95 -12.46 -26.70
C MET A 528 11.08 -12.86 -27.90
N ILE A 529 10.71 -14.13 -28.00
CA ILE A 529 9.84 -14.68 -29.05
C ILE A 529 8.57 -15.22 -28.42
N ASP A 530 7.41 -14.80 -28.93
CA ASP A 530 6.10 -15.24 -28.46
C ASP A 530 5.46 -16.19 -29.46
N ILE A 531 5.29 -17.44 -29.04
CA ILE A 531 4.88 -18.56 -29.89
C ILE A 531 3.40 -18.82 -29.66
N GLY A 532 2.58 -18.74 -30.70
CA GLY A 532 1.14 -18.99 -30.64
C GLY A 532 0.72 -20.16 -31.52
N GLY A 533 0.11 -21.19 -30.94
CA GLY A 533 -0.43 -22.36 -31.66
C GLY A 533 -1.92 -22.26 -31.99
N CYS A 534 -2.63 -21.31 -31.38
CA CYS A 534 -4.05 -21.05 -31.57
C CYS A 534 -4.27 -19.58 -32.00
N SER A 535 -5.17 -19.35 -32.97
CA SER A 535 -5.48 -18.00 -33.43
C SER A 535 -6.47 -17.33 -32.47
N THR A 536 -6.11 -16.17 -31.92
CA THR A 536 -6.97 -15.35 -31.07
C THR A 536 -7.66 -14.21 -31.84
N ARG A 537 -7.66 -14.28 -33.18
CA ARG A 537 -8.27 -13.26 -34.05
C ARG A 537 -9.80 -13.30 -34.00
N PRO A 538 -10.50 -12.17 -34.23
CA PRO A 538 -11.96 -12.16 -34.31
C PRO A 538 -12.50 -13.21 -35.28
N GLY A 539 -13.39 -14.09 -34.80
CA GLY A 539 -14.01 -15.15 -35.59
C GLY A 539 -13.16 -16.40 -35.85
N ALA A 540 -11.98 -16.54 -35.21
CA ALA A 540 -11.16 -17.74 -35.34
C ALA A 540 -11.90 -19.00 -34.80
N GLU A 541 -11.66 -20.14 -35.45
CA GLU A 541 -12.12 -21.44 -34.96
C GLU A 541 -11.25 -21.93 -33.82
N ASP A 542 -11.87 -22.65 -32.90
CA ASP A 542 -11.16 -23.23 -31.76
C ASP A 542 -10.44 -24.53 -32.20
N VAL A 543 -9.23 -24.73 -31.69
CA VAL A 543 -8.43 -25.93 -31.97
C VAL A 543 -8.40 -26.83 -30.73
N PRO A 544 -8.42 -28.16 -30.89
CA PRO A 544 -8.21 -29.09 -29.78
C PRO A 544 -6.90 -28.82 -29.03
N GLU A 545 -6.87 -29.01 -27.72
CA GLU A 545 -5.69 -28.70 -26.89
C GLU A 545 -4.45 -29.46 -27.33
N GLN A 546 -4.63 -30.75 -27.65
CA GLN A 546 -3.53 -31.59 -28.11
C GLN A 546 -2.94 -31.09 -29.43
N GLU A 547 -3.77 -30.55 -30.32
CA GLU A 547 -3.31 -29.98 -31.58
C GLU A 547 -2.49 -28.71 -31.35
N GLU A 548 -2.89 -27.86 -30.40
CA GLU A 548 -2.10 -26.69 -30.00
C GLU A 548 -0.74 -27.10 -29.42
N ILE A 549 -0.71 -28.14 -28.56
CA ILE A 549 0.54 -28.73 -28.01
C ILE A 549 1.45 -29.23 -29.14
N ASP A 550 0.89 -30.01 -30.08
CA ASP A 550 1.63 -30.62 -31.18
C ASP A 550 2.22 -29.57 -32.15
N ARG A 551 1.61 -28.37 -32.20
CA ARG A 551 2.14 -27.23 -32.94
C ARG A 551 3.31 -26.55 -32.21
N VAL A 552 3.15 -26.23 -30.93
CA VAL A 552 4.09 -25.34 -30.22
C VAL A 552 5.28 -26.07 -29.59
N VAL A 553 5.08 -27.24 -29.00
CA VAL A 553 6.12 -27.96 -28.23
C VAL A 553 7.32 -28.34 -29.11
N PRO A 554 7.14 -28.88 -30.33
CA PRO A 554 8.28 -29.18 -31.20
C PRO A 554 9.08 -27.93 -31.56
N VAL A 555 8.42 -26.79 -31.82
CA VAL A 555 9.09 -25.52 -32.15
C VAL A 555 9.94 -25.03 -30.98
N ILE A 556 9.39 -25.05 -29.76
CA ILE A 556 10.12 -24.66 -28.54
C ILE A 556 11.39 -25.52 -28.37
N LYS A 557 11.27 -26.84 -28.55
CA LYS A 557 12.41 -27.77 -28.45
C LYS A 557 13.47 -27.50 -29.50
N GLU A 558 13.08 -27.21 -30.75
CA GLU A 558 14.04 -26.86 -31.80
C GLU A 558 14.73 -25.52 -31.53
N ILE A 559 14.01 -24.49 -31.05
CA ILE A 559 14.63 -23.21 -30.65
C ILE A 559 15.66 -23.45 -29.55
N ARG A 560 15.33 -24.24 -28.52
CA ARG A 560 16.25 -24.57 -27.42
C ARG A 560 17.50 -25.34 -27.87
N LYS A 561 17.41 -26.16 -28.91
CA LYS A 561 18.58 -26.82 -29.52
C LYS A 561 19.48 -25.83 -30.24
N LEU A 562 18.91 -24.82 -30.89
CA LEU A 562 19.65 -23.83 -31.66
C LEU A 562 20.31 -22.77 -30.78
N ASP A 563 19.59 -22.27 -29.77
CA ASP A 563 20.13 -21.32 -28.79
C ASP A 563 19.36 -21.44 -27.46
N ALA A 564 20.10 -21.83 -26.41
CA ALA A 564 19.54 -21.99 -25.08
C ALA A 564 19.11 -20.66 -24.44
N ASN A 565 19.63 -19.51 -24.89
CA ASN A 565 19.44 -18.23 -24.21
C ASN A 565 18.27 -17.38 -24.74
N ILE A 566 17.62 -17.80 -25.83
CA ILE A 566 16.48 -17.06 -26.40
C ILE A 566 15.33 -17.08 -25.40
N ALA A 567 14.82 -15.91 -25.00
CA ALA A 567 13.64 -15.88 -24.15
C ALA A 567 12.39 -16.28 -24.95
N ILE A 568 11.65 -17.30 -24.47
CA ILE A 568 10.47 -17.84 -25.16
C ILE A 568 9.22 -17.58 -24.32
N SER A 569 8.24 -16.91 -24.92
CA SER A 569 6.89 -16.78 -24.42
C SER A 569 5.95 -17.74 -25.15
N ILE A 570 4.99 -18.34 -24.44
CA ILE A 570 3.90 -19.12 -25.01
C ILE A 570 2.59 -18.33 -24.95
N ASP A 571 2.00 -18.01 -26.10
CA ASP A 571 0.68 -17.37 -26.24
C ASP A 571 -0.41 -18.45 -26.18
N THR A 572 -0.95 -18.66 -24.98
CA THR A 572 -2.01 -19.65 -24.75
C THR A 572 -2.89 -19.28 -23.56
N PHE A 573 -4.16 -19.67 -23.64
CA PHE A 573 -5.15 -19.52 -22.57
C PHE A 573 -5.51 -20.88 -21.93
N ARG A 574 -4.81 -21.96 -22.29
CA ARG A 574 -5.04 -23.32 -21.78
C ARG A 574 -3.93 -23.75 -20.81
N ALA A 575 -4.30 -24.25 -19.63
CA ALA A 575 -3.34 -24.64 -18.61
C ALA A 575 -2.46 -25.83 -19.04
N SER A 576 -3.06 -26.79 -19.76
CA SER A 576 -2.36 -27.98 -20.29
C SER A 576 -1.25 -27.60 -21.28
N VAL A 577 -1.54 -26.67 -22.19
CA VAL A 577 -0.59 -26.14 -23.18
C VAL A 577 0.51 -25.34 -22.49
N ALA A 578 0.16 -24.42 -21.58
CA ALA A 578 1.14 -23.63 -20.84
C ALA A 578 2.14 -24.51 -20.08
N LYS A 579 1.63 -25.56 -19.41
CA LYS A 579 2.47 -26.55 -18.72
C LYS A 579 3.42 -27.25 -19.70
N ALA A 580 2.89 -27.82 -20.78
CA ALA A 580 3.70 -28.56 -21.75
C ALA A 580 4.76 -27.67 -22.44
N ALA A 581 4.42 -26.41 -22.73
CA ALA A 581 5.34 -25.44 -23.30
C ALA A 581 6.49 -25.07 -22.35
N VAL A 582 6.20 -24.80 -21.08
CA VAL A 582 7.24 -24.51 -20.08
C VAL A 582 8.11 -25.74 -19.81
N GLU A 583 7.54 -26.95 -19.73
CA GLU A 583 8.32 -28.20 -19.64
C GLU A 583 9.21 -28.43 -20.88
N ALA A 584 8.79 -27.96 -22.05
CA ALA A 584 9.60 -27.98 -23.27
C ALA A 584 10.69 -26.90 -23.31
N GLY A 585 10.61 -25.91 -22.40
CA GLY A 585 11.59 -24.84 -22.24
C GLY A 585 11.06 -23.43 -22.48
N ALA A 586 9.76 -23.16 -22.51
CA ALA A 586 9.27 -21.77 -22.50
C ALA A 586 9.56 -21.07 -21.15
N ASP A 587 9.87 -19.77 -21.20
CA ASP A 587 10.25 -18.95 -20.04
C ASP A 587 9.14 -18.00 -19.56
N LEU A 588 8.05 -17.86 -20.31
CA LEU A 588 6.95 -16.93 -20.00
C LEU A 588 5.63 -17.49 -20.52
N VAL A 589 4.54 -17.32 -19.77
CA VAL A 589 3.17 -17.62 -20.24
C VAL A 589 2.44 -16.31 -20.56
N ASN A 590 2.02 -16.13 -21.80
CA ASN A 590 1.23 -14.99 -22.25
C ASN A 590 -0.23 -15.41 -22.41
N ASP A 591 -1.09 -14.96 -21.50
CA ASP A 591 -2.50 -15.36 -21.46
C ASP A 591 -3.42 -14.17 -21.74
N VAL A 592 -4.04 -14.24 -22.92
CA VAL A 592 -5.00 -13.24 -23.41
C VAL A 592 -6.27 -13.12 -22.54
N THR A 593 -6.53 -14.08 -21.67
CA THR A 593 -7.71 -14.12 -20.78
C THR A 593 -7.38 -13.79 -19.33
N ALA A 594 -6.10 -13.52 -19.02
CA ALA A 594 -5.62 -13.30 -17.65
C ALA A 594 -6.05 -14.39 -16.65
N GLY A 595 -6.02 -15.66 -17.08
CA GLY A 595 -6.37 -16.82 -16.27
C GLY A 595 -7.85 -17.19 -16.28
N ALA A 596 -8.71 -16.42 -16.95
CA ALA A 596 -10.16 -16.67 -16.98
C ALA A 596 -10.58 -17.71 -18.04
N GLY A 597 -9.72 -17.99 -19.03
CA GLY A 597 -10.01 -18.92 -20.13
C GLY A 597 -10.01 -20.40 -19.72
N ASP A 598 -9.30 -20.74 -18.65
CA ASP A 598 -9.21 -22.09 -18.09
C ASP A 598 -9.11 -22.00 -16.56
N ALA A 599 -10.01 -22.68 -15.85
CA ALA A 599 -10.06 -22.68 -14.38
C ALA A 599 -8.76 -23.17 -13.71
N GLN A 600 -7.94 -23.96 -14.40
CA GLN A 600 -6.65 -24.45 -13.90
C GLN A 600 -5.48 -23.51 -14.23
N MET A 601 -5.68 -22.47 -15.02
CA MET A 601 -4.58 -21.65 -15.55
C MET A 601 -3.81 -20.93 -14.45
N ILE A 602 -4.50 -20.22 -13.55
CA ILE A 602 -3.86 -19.48 -12.45
C ILE A 602 -3.04 -20.42 -11.53
N ALA A 603 -3.62 -21.57 -11.15
CA ALA A 603 -2.93 -22.56 -10.33
C ALA A 603 -1.74 -23.21 -11.06
N THR A 604 -1.81 -23.30 -12.38
CA THR A 604 -0.72 -23.81 -13.21
C THR A 604 0.40 -22.79 -13.32
N MET A 605 0.10 -21.53 -13.64
CA MET A 605 1.06 -20.42 -13.63
C MET A 605 1.81 -20.32 -12.29
N ALA A 606 1.10 -20.43 -11.15
CA ALA A 606 1.70 -20.41 -9.82
C ALA A 606 2.71 -21.56 -9.59
N ARG A 607 2.43 -22.76 -10.14
CA ARG A 607 3.33 -23.92 -10.05
C ARG A 607 4.52 -23.82 -11.02
N LEU A 608 4.29 -23.26 -12.21
CA LEU A 608 5.33 -23.11 -13.23
C LEU A 608 6.39 -22.08 -12.83
N ARG A 609 6.01 -21.08 -12.02
CA ARG A 609 6.92 -20.06 -11.43
C ARG A 609 7.73 -19.26 -12.45
N VAL A 610 7.29 -19.29 -13.70
CA VAL A 610 7.78 -18.42 -14.77
C VAL A 610 7.02 -17.09 -14.76
N PRO A 611 7.60 -16.03 -15.35
CA PRO A 611 6.87 -14.84 -15.76
C PRO A 611 5.52 -15.13 -16.46
N VAL A 612 4.54 -14.25 -16.23
CA VAL A 612 3.21 -14.31 -16.85
C VAL A 612 2.80 -12.94 -17.36
N CYS A 613 2.23 -12.90 -18.57
CA CYS A 613 1.54 -11.73 -19.10
C CYS A 613 0.03 -11.94 -18.96
N LEU A 614 -0.63 -11.05 -18.23
CA LEU A 614 -2.07 -11.07 -17.99
C LEU A 614 -2.72 -9.96 -18.80
N MET A 615 -3.47 -10.35 -19.84
CA MET A 615 -4.13 -9.40 -20.72
C MET A 615 -5.61 -9.19 -20.38
N HIS A 616 -6.11 -7.98 -20.56
CA HIS A 616 -7.54 -7.70 -20.51
C HIS A 616 -8.27 -8.08 -21.80
N MET A 617 -9.32 -8.91 -21.67
CA MET A 617 -10.25 -9.28 -22.74
C MET A 617 -11.65 -9.51 -22.15
N ARG A 618 -12.70 -9.36 -22.99
CA ARG A 618 -14.07 -9.78 -22.68
C ARG A 618 -14.56 -10.80 -23.70
N GLY A 619 -15.26 -11.84 -23.23
CA GLY A 619 -15.84 -12.88 -24.06
C GLY A 619 -14.79 -13.82 -24.67
N THR A 620 -15.03 -14.25 -25.90
CA THR A 620 -14.17 -15.16 -26.68
C THR A 620 -13.84 -14.55 -28.03
N PRO A 621 -12.92 -15.11 -28.84
CA PRO A 621 -12.67 -14.60 -30.18
C PRO A 621 -13.92 -14.48 -31.07
N LYS A 622 -14.96 -15.30 -30.80
CA LYS A 622 -16.25 -15.27 -31.51
C LYS A 622 -17.21 -14.18 -31.01
N THR A 623 -17.10 -13.74 -29.75
CA THR A 623 -18.05 -12.80 -29.12
C THR A 623 -17.46 -11.44 -28.77
N MET A 624 -16.13 -11.31 -28.69
CA MET A 624 -15.47 -10.10 -28.18
C MET A 624 -15.83 -8.83 -28.96
N THR A 625 -16.14 -8.93 -30.26
CA THR A 625 -16.50 -7.77 -31.08
C THR A 625 -17.83 -7.12 -30.67
N THR A 626 -18.72 -7.85 -29.99
CA THR A 626 -20.00 -7.32 -29.48
C THR A 626 -19.90 -6.81 -28.05
N LEU A 627 -18.82 -7.11 -27.33
CA LEU A 627 -18.62 -6.77 -25.91
C LEU A 627 -17.76 -5.49 -25.73
N THR A 628 -17.95 -4.52 -26.62
CA THR A 628 -17.16 -3.29 -26.68
C THR A 628 -17.75 -2.13 -25.88
N ASN A 629 -18.84 -2.35 -25.15
CA ASN A 629 -19.51 -1.33 -24.34
C ASN A 629 -18.78 -1.14 -23.00
N TYR A 630 -18.07 -0.01 -22.85
CA TYR A 630 -17.48 0.45 -21.60
C TYR A 630 -18.32 1.61 -21.05
N ASN A 631 -18.35 1.77 -19.72
CA ASN A 631 -19.15 2.81 -19.06
C ASN A 631 -18.72 4.22 -19.47
N ASP A 632 -17.41 4.42 -19.64
CA ASP A 632 -16.83 5.64 -20.22
C ASP A 632 -16.41 5.35 -21.66
N ALA A 633 -17.22 5.82 -22.62
CA ALA A 633 -16.96 5.66 -24.05
C ALA A 633 -15.70 6.41 -24.53
N GLN A 634 -15.21 7.41 -23.78
CA GLN A 634 -14.01 8.19 -24.15
C GLN A 634 -12.73 7.64 -23.52
N ASN A 635 -12.83 6.96 -22.37
CA ASN A 635 -11.68 6.37 -21.70
C ASN A 635 -12.03 5.02 -21.06
N PRO A 636 -11.74 3.89 -21.73
CA PRO A 636 -12.02 2.57 -21.16
C PRO A 636 -11.01 2.14 -20.09
N VAL A 637 -9.90 2.85 -19.89
CA VAL A 637 -8.78 2.42 -19.03
C VAL A 637 -9.19 2.21 -17.55
N PRO A 638 -10.01 3.06 -16.92
CA PRO A 638 -10.43 2.83 -15.53
C PRO A 638 -11.19 1.51 -15.33
N GLU A 639 -12.04 1.13 -16.28
CA GLU A 639 -12.81 -0.11 -16.23
C GLU A 639 -11.92 -1.32 -16.57
N ILE A 640 -11.07 -1.21 -17.60
CA ILE A 640 -10.03 -2.21 -17.91
C ILE A 640 -9.16 -2.50 -16.68
N ARG A 641 -8.72 -1.46 -15.97
CA ARG A 641 -7.93 -1.58 -14.75
C ARG A 641 -8.70 -2.31 -13.65
N ALA A 642 -9.98 -1.98 -13.46
CA ALA A 642 -10.81 -2.62 -12.45
C ALA A 642 -10.99 -4.12 -12.74
N GLU A 643 -11.28 -4.48 -13.98
CA GLU A 643 -11.46 -5.88 -14.40
C GLU A 643 -10.14 -6.67 -14.32
N LEU A 644 -9.04 -6.10 -14.81
CA LEU A 644 -7.73 -6.74 -14.74
C LEU A 644 -7.21 -6.89 -13.30
N ALA A 645 -7.53 -5.95 -12.41
CA ALA A 645 -7.18 -6.05 -10.99
C ALA A 645 -7.80 -7.26 -10.29
N VAL A 646 -8.99 -7.70 -10.68
CA VAL A 646 -9.60 -8.93 -10.13
C VAL A 646 -8.71 -10.14 -10.42
N ASN A 647 -8.27 -10.28 -11.68
CA ASN A 647 -7.41 -11.38 -12.12
C ASN A 647 -6.02 -11.33 -11.48
N VAL A 648 -5.42 -10.13 -11.38
CA VAL A 648 -4.12 -9.94 -10.72
C VAL A 648 -4.20 -10.30 -9.23
N CYS A 649 -5.27 -9.90 -8.54
CA CYS A 649 -5.48 -10.29 -7.14
C CYS A 649 -5.62 -11.81 -6.99
N ALA A 650 -6.34 -12.48 -7.90
CA ALA A 650 -6.45 -13.94 -7.90
C ALA A 650 -5.10 -14.62 -8.17
N ALA A 651 -4.31 -14.10 -9.12
CA ALA A 651 -2.96 -14.56 -9.42
C ALA A 651 -2.02 -14.48 -8.21
N LEU A 652 -1.96 -13.32 -7.55
CA LEU A 652 -1.15 -13.11 -6.35
C LEU A 652 -1.61 -14.04 -5.21
N ALA A 653 -2.91 -14.18 -5.00
CA ALA A 653 -3.49 -15.04 -3.96
C ALA A 653 -3.19 -16.53 -4.20
N ALA A 654 -3.07 -16.95 -5.46
CA ALA A 654 -2.68 -18.32 -5.84
C ALA A 654 -1.17 -18.58 -5.69
N GLY A 655 -0.36 -17.56 -5.40
CA GLY A 655 1.08 -17.67 -5.18
C GLY A 655 1.95 -17.22 -6.35
N ILE A 656 1.38 -16.66 -7.43
CA ILE A 656 2.18 -16.04 -8.49
C ILE A 656 2.91 -14.84 -7.89
N ARG A 657 4.23 -14.81 -8.08
CA ARG A 657 5.08 -13.75 -7.52
C ARG A 657 4.81 -12.43 -8.22
N ARG A 658 4.77 -11.32 -7.47
CA ARG A 658 4.50 -9.99 -8.02
C ARG A 658 5.52 -9.58 -9.09
N TRP A 659 6.79 -9.93 -8.90
CA TRP A 659 7.85 -9.68 -9.88
C TRP A 659 7.74 -10.50 -11.18
N ASN A 660 6.84 -11.48 -11.26
CA ASN A 660 6.60 -12.30 -12.44
C ASN A 660 5.43 -11.79 -13.30
N ILE A 661 4.68 -10.77 -12.90
CA ILE A 661 3.47 -10.35 -13.62
C ILE A 661 3.76 -9.16 -14.54
N ILE A 662 3.32 -9.28 -15.80
CA ILE A 662 3.25 -8.22 -16.81
C ILE A 662 1.77 -8.00 -17.16
N LEU A 663 1.36 -6.75 -17.39
CA LEU A 663 -0.03 -6.40 -17.70
C LEU A 663 -0.19 -5.93 -19.14
N ASP A 664 -1.21 -6.42 -19.85
CA ASP A 664 -1.57 -5.95 -21.18
C ASP A 664 -3.03 -5.43 -21.17
N PRO A 665 -3.31 -4.17 -21.58
CA PRO A 665 -4.67 -3.66 -21.68
C PRO A 665 -5.51 -4.29 -22.80
N GLY A 666 -4.91 -5.14 -23.64
CA GLY A 666 -5.56 -5.92 -24.68
C GLY A 666 -6.14 -5.06 -25.79
N ILE A 667 -5.30 -4.23 -26.43
CA ILE A 667 -5.71 -3.39 -27.55
C ILE A 667 -6.35 -4.25 -28.64
N GLY A 668 -7.53 -3.86 -29.13
CA GLY A 668 -8.27 -4.61 -30.15
C GLY A 668 -8.98 -5.89 -29.68
N PHE A 669 -8.97 -6.23 -28.39
CA PHE A 669 -9.71 -7.37 -27.82
C PHE A 669 -10.92 -6.89 -27.02
N ALA A 670 -12.12 -6.95 -27.62
CA ALA A 670 -13.32 -6.30 -27.09
C ALA A 670 -13.21 -4.77 -26.94
N LYS A 671 -12.52 -4.11 -27.88
CA LYS A 671 -12.38 -2.65 -27.95
C LYS A 671 -12.71 -2.17 -29.36
N THR A 672 -13.27 -0.97 -29.47
CA THR A 672 -13.39 -0.24 -30.74
C THR A 672 -12.03 0.30 -31.18
N ALA A 673 -11.97 0.87 -32.38
CA ALA A 673 -10.76 1.55 -32.86
C ALA A 673 -10.42 2.77 -31.98
N ASP A 674 -11.40 3.60 -31.62
CA ASP A 674 -11.17 4.76 -30.72
C ASP A 674 -10.68 4.32 -29.34
N HIS A 675 -11.31 3.30 -28.74
CA HIS A 675 -10.85 2.72 -27.47
C HIS A 675 -9.39 2.28 -27.53
N SER A 676 -8.95 1.71 -28.65
CA SER A 676 -7.56 1.28 -28.85
C SER A 676 -6.58 2.46 -28.81
N PHE A 677 -6.89 3.59 -29.46
CA PHE A 677 -6.08 4.82 -29.37
C PHE A 677 -6.12 5.46 -27.98
N ARG A 678 -7.28 5.43 -27.31
CA ARG A 678 -7.45 5.95 -25.96
C ARG A 678 -6.67 5.15 -24.92
N ILE A 679 -6.58 3.84 -25.07
CA ILE A 679 -5.72 2.97 -24.25
C ILE A 679 -4.26 3.38 -24.38
N ILE A 680 -3.74 3.54 -25.61
CA ILE A 680 -2.34 3.97 -25.81
C ILE A 680 -2.11 5.32 -25.11
N SER A 681 -2.99 6.29 -25.34
CA SER A 681 -2.85 7.65 -24.81
C SER A 681 -2.91 7.72 -23.28
N ASN A 682 -3.68 6.82 -22.65
CA ASN A 682 -3.92 6.76 -21.21
C ASN A 682 -3.25 5.56 -20.52
N LEU A 683 -2.29 4.90 -21.18
CA LEU A 683 -1.59 3.73 -20.63
C LEU A 683 -1.04 3.95 -19.20
N PRO A 684 -0.48 5.12 -18.82
CA PRO A 684 0.01 5.34 -17.45
C PRO A 684 -1.08 5.26 -16.38
N GLN A 685 -2.36 5.45 -16.76
CA GLN A 685 -3.48 5.31 -15.82
C GLN A 685 -3.74 3.85 -15.44
N LEU A 686 -3.35 2.89 -16.27
CA LEU A 686 -3.54 1.46 -16.00
C LEU A 686 -2.81 1.04 -14.72
N VAL A 687 -1.58 1.52 -14.55
CA VAL A 687 -0.67 1.18 -13.44
C VAL A 687 -0.38 2.38 -12.52
N ALA A 688 -1.33 3.32 -12.46
CA ALA A 688 -1.19 4.56 -11.70
C ALA A 688 -0.91 4.31 -10.21
N PRO A 689 -0.22 5.24 -9.52
CA PRO A 689 -0.04 5.19 -8.07
C PRO A 689 -1.38 5.09 -7.34
N ALA A 690 -1.40 4.42 -6.18
CA ALA A 690 -2.59 4.17 -5.37
C ALA A 690 -3.69 3.32 -6.05
N THR A 691 -3.33 2.52 -7.06
CA THR A 691 -4.21 1.49 -7.64
C THR A 691 -3.68 0.09 -7.31
N PRO A 692 -4.51 -0.97 -7.36
CA PRO A 692 -4.05 -2.36 -7.16
C PRO A 692 -3.00 -2.80 -8.17
N LEU A 693 -2.94 -2.14 -9.34
CA LEU A 693 -2.01 -2.42 -10.43
C LEU A 693 -0.79 -1.49 -10.41
N ALA A 694 -0.55 -0.76 -9.31
CA ALA A 694 0.53 0.21 -9.23
C ALA A 694 1.89 -0.42 -9.52
N GLY A 695 2.57 0.14 -10.52
CA GLY A 695 3.98 -0.14 -10.80
C GLY A 695 4.31 -1.49 -11.43
N PHE A 696 3.31 -2.26 -11.90
CA PHE A 696 3.55 -3.41 -12.78
C PHE A 696 4.05 -2.95 -14.16
N PRO A 697 4.91 -3.75 -14.83
CA PRO A 697 5.30 -3.47 -16.20
C PRO A 697 4.14 -3.70 -17.17
N THR A 698 4.16 -2.98 -18.30
CA THR A 698 3.09 -3.05 -19.30
C THR A 698 3.57 -3.56 -20.65
N LEU A 699 2.77 -4.44 -21.26
CA LEU A 699 2.94 -4.91 -22.63
C LEU A 699 1.87 -4.28 -23.53
N VAL A 700 2.26 -3.90 -24.75
CA VAL A 700 1.33 -3.37 -25.76
C VAL A 700 1.59 -4.02 -27.11
N GLY A 701 0.55 -4.62 -27.70
CA GLY A 701 0.62 -5.24 -29.03
C GLY A 701 -0.18 -4.50 -30.11
N PRO A 702 0.33 -3.41 -30.71
CA PRO A 702 -0.40 -2.68 -31.75
C PRO A 702 -0.26 -3.30 -33.15
N SER A 703 0.69 -4.20 -33.35
CA SER A 703 1.16 -4.64 -34.67
C SER A 703 0.07 -5.23 -35.58
N ARG A 704 -0.02 -4.68 -36.79
CA ARG A 704 -0.91 -5.11 -37.89
C ARG A 704 -2.42 -5.13 -37.54
N LYS A 705 -2.83 -4.55 -36.41
CA LYS A 705 -4.23 -4.54 -35.96
C LYS A 705 -5.12 -3.62 -36.80
N ARG A 706 -6.42 -3.96 -36.86
CA ARG A 706 -7.42 -3.26 -37.70
C ARG A 706 -7.62 -1.79 -37.34
N PHE A 707 -7.42 -1.39 -36.08
CA PHE A 707 -7.62 -0.01 -35.64
C PHE A 707 -6.64 1.00 -36.27
N LEU A 708 -5.56 0.51 -36.89
CA LEU A 708 -4.56 1.34 -37.56
C LEU A 708 -4.98 1.82 -38.96
N VAL A 709 -6.11 1.34 -39.47
CA VAL A 709 -6.59 1.59 -40.83
C VAL A 709 -7.88 2.41 -40.75
N SER A 710 -8.06 3.37 -41.65
CA SER A 710 -9.30 4.16 -41.71
C SER A 710 -10.47 3.29 -42.17
N ASP A 711 -11.70 3.64 -41.77
CA ASP A 711 -12.90 2.91 -42.21
C ASP A 711 -13.07 2.88 -43.75
N LYS A 712 -12.49 3.86 -44.46
CA LYS A 712 -12.50 3.93 -45.92
C LYS A 712 -11.53 2.95 -46.58
N ASP A 713 -10.38 2.72 -45.94
CA ASP A 713 -9.34 1.80 -46.44
C ASP A 713 -9.59 0.35 -45.99
N ALA A 714 -10.47 0.13 -45.00
CA ALA A 714 -10.90 -1.19 -44.55
C ALA A 714 -11.83 -1.90 -45.57
N ALA A 715 -12.42 -1.16 -46.51
CA ALA A 715 -13.33 -1.66 -47.55
C ALA A 715 -12.61 -2.16 -48.81
N THR A 716 -11.33 -1.85 -48.97
CA THR A 716 -10.49 -2.40 -50.03
C THR A 716 -9.83 -3.68 -49.54
N GLU A 717 -10.20 -4.83 -50.12
CA GLU A 717 -9.59 -6.15 -49.88
C GLU A 717 -8.14 -6.22 -50.42
N ASP A 718 -7.25 -5.30 -50.03
CA ASP A 718 -5.81 -5.44 -50.30
C ASP A 718 -5.14 -6.20 -49.13
N PRO A 719 -4.66 -7.44 -49.34
CA PRO A 719 -4.13 -8.31 -48.28
C PRO A 719 -2.67 -8.00 -47.90
N ALA A 720 -2.14 -6.81 -48.16
CA ALA A 720 -0.77 -6.47 -47.82
C ALA A 720 -0.64 -5.99 -46.35
N SER A 721 -0.48 -6.94 -45.41
CA SER A 721 -0.03 -6.66 -44.03
C SER A 721 1.25 -5.80 -43.97
N SER A 722 2.06 -5.83 -45.03
CA SER A 722 3.25 -5.01 -45.25
C SER A 722 2.98 -3.51 -45.37
N GLN A 723 1.76 -3.08 -45.73
CA GLN A 723 1.41 -1.64 -45.79
C GLN A 723 1.15 -1.02 -44.41
N ARG A 724 1.02 -1.83 -43.34
CA ARG A 724 0.70 -1.34 -41.98
C ARG A 724 1.94 -1.07 -41.12
N VAL A 725 3.14 -1.25 -41.64
CA VAL A 725 4.39 -1.12 -40.88
C VAL A 725 4.56 0.30 -40.34
N TYR A 726 4.31 1.34 -41.13
CA TYR A 726 4.44 2.73 -40.67
C TYR A 726 3.37 3.14 -39.66
N ALA A 727 2.13 2.70 -39.83
CA ALA A 727 1.08 2.93 -38.83
C ALA A 727 1.40 2.19 -37.51
N THR A 728 1.93 0.98 -37.60
CA THR A 728 2.44 0.23 -36.44
C THR A 728 3.59 0.98 -35.77
N ALA A 729 4.56 1.50 -36.55
CA ALA A 729 5.66 2.30 -36.03
C ALA A 729 5.17 3.52 -35.24
N ALA A 730 4.18 4.23 -35.77
CA ALA A 730 3.57 5.38 -35.08
C ALA A 730 2.91 4.97 -33.75
N ALA A 731 2.13 3.89 -33.74
CA ALA A 731 1.49 3.38 -32.53
C ALA A 731 2.51 2.87 -31.49
N CYS A 732 3.57 2.17 -31.93
CA CYS A 732 4.69 1.74 -31.08
C CYS A 732 5.38 2.94 -30.43
N SER A 733 5.76 3.95 -31.22
CA SER A 733 6.38 5.18 -30.72
C SER A 733 5.47 5.91 -29.71
N ALA A 734 4.17 5.99 -29.98
CA ALA A 734 3.19 6.55 -29.05
C ALA A 734 3.11 5.75 -27.74
N ALA A 735 3.09 4.41 -27.80
CA ALA A 735 3.09 3.56 -26.61
C ALA A 735 4.37 3.73 -25.77
N ILE A 736 5.54 3.83 -26.41
CA ILE A 736 6.83 4.11 -25.73
C ILE A 736 6.80 5.47 -25.04
N SER A 737 6.25 6.50 -25.69
CA SER A 737 6.08 7.84 -25.09
C SER A 737 5.18 7.84 -23.83
N LYS A 738 4.38 6.78 -23.68
CA LYS A 738 3.48 6.52 -22.55
C LYS A 738 4.01 5.42 -21.62
N ALA A 739 5.30 5.15 -21.69
CA ALA A 739 6.05 4.24 -20.84
C ALA A 739 5.71 2.75 -20.97
N ALA A 740 5.22 2.29 -22.13
CA ALA A 740 5.10 0.85 -22.42
C ALA A 740 6.46 0.14 -22.30
N ASP A 741 6.53 -0.93 -21.52
CA ASP A 741 7.79 -1.64 -21.22
C ASP A 741 8.10 -2.74 -22.25
N VAL A 742 7.06 -3.36 -22.82
CA VAL A 742 7.18 -4.39 -23.85
C VAL A 742 6.31 -4.04 -25.05
N LEU A 743 6.85 -4.17 -26.26
CA LEU A 743 6.09 -4.09 -27.51
C LEU A 743 6.04 -5.45 -28.18
N ARG A 744 4.82 -5.91 -28.51
CA ARG A 744 4.59 -7.17 -29.22
C ARG A 744 4.34 -6.93 -30.71
N VAL A 745 5.24 -7.41 -31.57
CA VAL A 745 5.33 -7.02 -32.99
C VAL A 745 5.66 -8.17 -33.95
N HIS A 746 5.18 -8.07 -35.19
CA HIS A 746 5.56 -9.00 -36.28
C HIS A 746 6.84 -8.54 -36.98
N ASP A 747 6.90 -7.26 -37.36
CA ASP A 747 7.98 -6.65 -38.15
C ASP A 747 9.15 -6.21 -37.24
N VAL A 748 9.88 -7.18 -36.67
CA VAL A 748 10.87 -6.94 -35.61
C VAL A 748 11.97 -5.96 -36.02
N ARG A 749 12.53 -6.13 -37.23
CA ARG A 749 13.65 -5.31 -37.72
C ARG A 749 13.29 -3.84 -37.75
N GLU A 750 12.15 -3.52 -38.37
CA GLU A 750 11.64 -2.17 -38.52
C GLU A 750 11.25 -1.58 -37.17
N MET A 751 10.57 -2.36 -36.32
CA MET A 751 10.15 -1.89 -35.00
C MET A 751 11.33 -1.71 -34.03
N LYS A 752 12.44 -2.43 -34.21
CA LYS A 752 13.64 -2.22 -33.41
C LYS A 752 14.28 -0.85 -33.67
N ASP A 753 14.30 -0.40 -34.92
CA ASP A 753 14.76 0.96 -35.26
C ASP A 753 13.87 2.03 -34.62
N VAL A 754 12.54 1.81 -34.66
CA VAL A 754 11.57 2.69 -33.98
C VAL A 754 11.83 2.73 -32.48
N VAL A 755 11.98 1.57 -31.83
CA VAL A 755 12.26 1.47 -30.39
C VAL A 755 13.55 2.20 -30.04
N ARG A 756 14.63 2.01 -30.81
CA ARG A 756 15.93 2.66 -30.55
C ARG A 756 15.81 4.18 -30.55
N VAL A 757 15.08 4.73 -31.51
CA VAL A 757 14.87 6.18 -31.62
C VAL A 757 13.90 6.69 -30.55
N ALA A 758 12.76 6.02 -30.37
CA ALA A 758 11.74 6.42 -29.41
C ALA A 758 12.24 6.34 -27.96
N ASP A 759 12.98 5.29 -27.59
CA ASP A 759 13.61 5.21 -26.26
C ASP A 759 14.56 6.39 -26.05
N ARG A 760 15.36 6.78 -27.05
CA ARG A 760 16.26 7.95 -26.93
C ARG A 760 15.49 9.26 -26.71
N CYS A 761 14.27 9.37 -27.23
CA CYS A 761 13.41 10.54 -27.05
C CYS A 761 12.67 10.55 -25.71
N PHE A 762 12.20 9.40 -25.24
CA PHE A 762 11.22 9.31 -24.14
C PHE A 762 11.74 8.61 -22.88
N ARG A 763 12.74 7.74 -22.99
CA ARG A 763 13.39 7.07 -21.85
C ARG A 763 14.68 7.84 -21.55
N CYS A 764 14.76 8.47 -20.39
CA CYS A 764 16.00 9.12 -19.95
C CYS A 764 17.09 8.06 -19.77
N ALA A 765 18.24 8.26 -20.44
CA ALA A 765 19.43 7.41 -20.33
C ALA A 765 19.97 7.39 -18.90
#